data_AF-A0A7Z7AWW9-F1
#
_entry.id   AF-A0A7Z7AWW9-F1
#
_cell.length_a   1.000
_cell.length_b   1.000
_cell.length_c   1.000
_cell.angle_alpha   90.00
_cell.angle_beta   90.00
_cell.angle_gamma   90.00
#
_symmetry.space_group_name_H-M   'P 1'
#
loop_
_entity.id
_entity.type
_entity.pdbx_description
1 polymer ?
#
loop_
_entity_poly.entity_id
_entity_poly.type
_entity_poly.pdbx_seq_one_letter_code
_entity_poly.pdbx_strand_id
1 'polypeptide(L)'
;MSFRSFIGTTLLLVVSLIFVQTCAAATLAYSGGGEWNYSEDIIINENSGSSLTNYQVPIILNSSNFDFSLAQSAGEDIRFTAGDTQLKYWIEEWDANKEEATIWVKVPSIPAASSTTITMYYGNPEASDLSNGVTTFEFFDSFSGTSVFSNWESFTTGGGEQKVGSGVCKLIVPKFHPEDVSSIKSKDEFPINSMFVVRRSKTTTGTDSRGPVISQGFVDPQKETKNQILAVSELQNETKISWTLINDKADVRYYPSDLTDINVVEGDWYTIGVAWYMEDKLGKIAMYKDGVRDSKMDLASTEENNYVPVGDMMVYISANSYSDVSDNTGYVSIDYAYVRNFVPDEPTVTMKGSMQENNEAATVETPARINITPASGIMTAISIFNTTDYDENAIIELKNSGLNTIMVLTNEDNIWNLERFVKTAHDNDMQVYAMIFNDPNSATNEDNSIFVKNVLQEIIDYNSKSLSAFDGVDIALDPCTGDLDNACALNLLLLEDVRQIAGNELAIAVDIPASYTLSDISGVSETADLIILQTYELGETNPETKSDIIDSVASRMGEIRASGGKALIGISVNKDFQTDANVQSLLSEIEDYYADDSAFMGTSIAVYEDYEAYASVAAAPVEDNNSGSSGIPGFTGLSAIAGLAGVIAISLIQKRRSKEK
;
A
#
# COMPACT_ATOMS: atom_id res chain seq x y z
N MET A 1 -22.79 -65.50 -65.94
CA MET A 1 -22.99 -66.96 -66.07
C MET A 1 -21.74 -67.64 -65.51
N SER A 2 -21.91 -68.52 -64.51
CA SER A 2 -20.90 -69.44 -63.94
C SER A 2 -19.73 -68.81 -63.15
N PHE A 3 -19.52 -69.00 -61.84
CA PHE A 3 -19.38 -70.17 -60.92
C PHE A 3 -17.92 -70.46 -60.53
N ARG A 4 -17.72 -70.66 -59.21
CA ARG A 4 -16.76 -71.51 -58.45
C ARG A 4 -15.83 -70.75 -57.49
N SER A 5 -15.99 -70.86 -56.15
CA SER A 5 -15.72 -72.02 -55.24
C SER A 5 -14.21 -72.08 -54.89
N PHE A 6 -13.67 -72.23 -53.67
CA PHE A 6 -14.10 -72.88 -52.42
C PHE A 6 -13.01 -72.66 -51.31
N ILE A 7 -13.38 -72.78 -50.01
CA ILE A 7 -12.59 -73.24 -48.82
C ILE A 7 -11.34 -72.42 -48.43
N GLY A 8 -11.03 -72.08 -47.17
CA GLY A 8 -11.55 -72.47 -45.85
C GLY A 8 -10.40 -72.43 -44.82
N THR A 9 -10.76 -72.02 -43.59
CA THR A 9 -10.18 -72.43 -42.29
C THR A 9 -8.74 -72.08 -41.89
N THR A 10 -8.67 -71.12 -40.94
CA THR A 10 -8.04 -71.20 -39.59
C THR A 10 -6.50 -71.09 -39.45
N LEU A 11 -6.01 -70.00 -38.82
CA LEU A 11 -5.40 -69.93 -37.46
C LEU A 11 -4.35 -68.80 -37.33
N LEU A 12 -4.50 -68.04 -36.23
CA LEU A 12 -3.72 -66.91 -35.69
C LEU A 12 -2.17 -67.02 -35.77
N LEU A 13 -1.50 -65.90 -36.09
CA LEU A 13 -0.54 -65.26 -35.17
C LEU A 13 -0.22 -63.80 -35.55
N VAL A 14 -0.09 -62.99 -34.50
CA VAL A 14 -0.01 -61.52 -34.39
C VAL A 14 1.23 -60.92 -35.06
N VAL A 15 1.07 -59.81 -35.81
CA VAL A 15 2.10 -58.77 -35.96
C VAL A 15 1.43 -57.39 -35.86
N SER A 16 1.93 -56.61 -34.90
CA SER A 16 1.46 -55.33 -34.38
C SER A 16 1.07 -54.27 -35.41
N LEU A 17 -0.06 -53.62 -35.18
CA LEU A 17 -0.29 -52.22 -35.57
C LEU A 17 0.65 -51.36 -34.71
N ILE A 18 1.73 -50.86 -35.31
CA ILE A 18 2.40 -49.67 -34.77
C ILE A 18 1.58 -48.48 -35.28
N PHE A 19 0.63 -48.02 -34.47
CA PHE A 19 0.18 -46.64 -34.54
C PHE A 19 1.36 -45.81 -34.04
N VAL A 20 2.14 -45.24 -34.97
CA VAL A 20 3.04 -44.14 -34.63
C VAL A 20 2.13 -42.97 -34.32
N GLN A 21 1.76 -42.84 -33.05
CA GLN A 21 1.20 -41.61 -32.52
C GLN A 21 2.33 -40.59 -32.59
N THR A 22 2.33 -39.78 -33.64
CA THR A 22 3.19 -38.61 -33.73
C THR A 22 2.76 -37.69 -32.59
N CYS A 23 3.51 -37.77 -31.49
CA CYS A 23 3.53 -36.73 -30.48
C CYS A 23 3.95 -35.46 -31.23
N ALA A 24 3.03 -34.49 -31.34
CA ALA A 24 3.36 -33.19 -31.86
C ALA A 24 4.23 -32.52 -30.80
N ALA A 25 5.55 -32.69 -30.90
CA ALA A 25 6.50 -31.91 -30.12
C ALA A 25 6.27 -30.45 -30.50
N ALA A 26 5.91 -29.62 -29.52
CA ALA A 26 5.84 -28.21 -29.74
C ALA A 26 7.22 -27.66 -30.09
N THR A 27 7.31 -27.04 -31.24
CA THR A 27 8.48 -26.28 -31.62
C THR A 27 8.37 -24.93 -30.93
N LEU A 28 9.25 -24.63 -29.97
CA LEU A 28 9.55 -23.24 -29.61
C LEU A 28 9.76 -22.47 -30.91
N ALA A 29 9.11 -21.32 -31.07
CA ALA A 29 9.27 -20.52 -32.28
C ALA A 29 10.76 -20.19 -32.45
N TYR A 30 11.39 -20.84 -33.42
CA TYR A 30 12.79 -20.69 -33.77
C TYR A 30 12.96 -19.43 -34.61
N SER A 31 12.51 -18.29 -34.09
CA SER A 31 12.72 -16.99 -34.71
C SER A 31 14.21 -16.63 -34.53
N GLY A 32 15.06 -17.20 -35.37
CA GLY A 32 16.47 -16.81 -35.49
C GLY A 32 17.48 -17.96 -35.55
N GLY A 33 17.27 -19.08 -34.87
CA GLY A 33 18.36 -20.07 -34.77
C GLY A 33 18.46 -20.73 -33.38
N GLY A 34 19.48 -21.58 -33.19
CA GLY A 34 20.05 -21.99 -31.90
C GLY A 34 19.34 -22.99 -30.98
N GLU A 35 20.14 -23.70 -30.16
CA GLU A 35 19.65 -24.49 -29.03
C GLU A 35 19.39 -23.58 -27.82
N TRP A 36 18.38 -23.93 -27.03
CA TRP A 36 18.07 -23.28 -25.76
C TRP A 36 18.94 -23.93 -24.68
N ASN A 37 19.90 -23.17 -24.14
CA ASN A 37 20.90 -23.71 -23.22
C ASN A 37 20.37 -23.87 -21.79
N TYR A 38 19.38 -23.06 -21.41
CA TYR A 38 18.83 -23.04 -20.06
C TYR A 38 17.31 -22.99 -20.08
N SER A 39 16.72 -23.55 -19.02
CA SER A 39 15.30 -23.46 -18.74
C SER A 39 15.03 -23.46 -17.25
N GLU A 40 14.05 -22.69 -16.82
CA GLU A 40 13.64 -22.57 -15.42
C GLU A 40 12.12 -22.75 -15.31
N ASP A 41 11.68 -23.62 -14.39
CA ASP A 41 10.26 -23.82 -14.15
C ASP A 41 9.77 -22.74 -13.18
N ILE A 42 8.57 -22.22 -13.44
CA ILE A 42 7.93 -21.18 -12.65
C ILE A 42 6.55 -21.68 -12.23
N ILE A 43 6.29 -21.66 -10.93
CA ILE A 43 5.03 -22.06 -10.33
C ILE A 43 4.20 -20.80 -10.09
N ILE A 44 2.96 -20.82 -10.55
CA ILE A 44 1.98 -19.76 -10.35
C ILE A 44 0.85 -20.33 -9.51
N ASN A 45 0.66 -19.80 -8.30
CA ASN A 45 -0.38 -20.20 -7.36
C ASN A 45 -1.58 -19.27 -7.48
N GLU A 46 -2.77 -19.83 -7.62
CA GLU A 46 -4.05 -19.11 -7.66
C GLU A 46 -4.53 -18.82 -6.23
N ASN A 47 -4.86 -17.56 -5.95
CA ASN A 47 -5.18 -17.10 -4.59
C ASN A 47 -6.62 -16.59 -4.42
N SER A 48 -7.34 -16.27 -5.50
CA SER A 48 -8.70 -15.70 -5.49
C SER A 48 -9.82 -16.74 -5.35
N GLY A 49 -9.50 -18.04 -5.42
CA GLY A 49 -10.48 -19.12 -5.39
C GLY A 49 -11.30 -19.25 -6.68
N SER A 50 -10.93 -18.53 -7.74
CA SER A 50 -11.59 -18.54 -9.05
C SER A 50 -10.63 -18.98 -10.14
N SER A 51 -11.12 -19.73 -11.13
CA SER A 51 -10.26 -20.14 -12.25
C SER A 51 -9.99 -18.95 -13.16
N LEU A 52 -8.71 -18.61 -13.32
CA LEU A 52 -8.28 -17.49 -14.14
C LEU A 52 -7.96 -17.97 -15.56
N THR A 53 -8.41 -17.24 -16.58
CA THR A 53 -8.21 -17.59 -17.99
C THR A 53 -7.53 -16.43 -18.69
N ASN A 54 -6.51 -16.70 -19.51
CA ASN A 54 -5.75 -15.68 -20.24
C ASN A 54 -5.22 -14.56 -19.33
N TYR A 55 -4.83 -14.92 -18.10
CA TYR A 55 -4.49 -13.96 -17.06
C TYR A 55 -3.02 -13.54 -17.19
N GLN A 56 -2.74 -12.24 -17.06
CA GLN A 56 -1.39 -11.70 -17.12
C GLN A 56 -0.76 -11.74 -15.72
N VAL A 57 0.41 -12.37 -15.58
CA VAL A 57 1.17 -12.41 -14.33
C VAL A 57 2.54 -11.77 -14.52
N PRO A 58 3.03 -10.97 -13.54
CA PRO A 58 4.39 -10.45 -13.59
C PRO A 58 5.38 -11.51 -13.09
N ILE A 59 6.44 -11.73 -13.85
CA ILE A 59 7.61 -12.52 -13.46
C ILE A 59 8.72 -11.52 -13.12
N ILE A 60 9.11 -11.47 -11.84
CA ILE A 60 10.14 -10.56 -11.35
C ILE A 60 11.46 -11.33 -11.26
N LEU A 61 12.45 -10.89 -12.04
CA LEU A 61 13.80 -11.45 -12.04
C LEU A 61 14.74 -10.51 -11.31
N ASN A 62 15.62 -11.08 -10.51
CA ASN A 62 16.73 -10.35 -9.92
C ASN A 62 17.95 -11.27 -9.70
N SER A 63 19.06 -10.70 -9.23
CA SER A 63 20.31 -11.43 -8.98
C SER A 63 20.19 -12.64 -8.05
N SER A 64 19.14 -12.71 -7.22
CA SER A 64 18.89 -13.87 -6.34
C SER A 64 18.25 -15.06 -7.07
N ASN A 65 17.57 -14.83 -8.20
CA ASN A 65 16.75 -15.86 -8.87
C ASN A 65 17.06 -16.04 -10.36
N PHE A 66 17.91 -15.20 -10.95
CA PHE A 66 18.26 -15.25 -12.36
C PHE A 66 19.68 -14.72 -12.61
N ASP A 67 20.46 -15.46 -13.41
CA ASP A 67 21.78 -15.02 -13.87
C ASP A 67 21.65 -14.27 -15.21
N PHE A 68 21.70 -12.94 -15.15
CA PHE A 68 21.56 -12.06 -16.31
C PHE A 68 22.69 -12.22 -17.33
N SER A 69 23.82 -12.84 -16.97
CA SER A 69 24.90 -13.14 -17.93
C SER A 69 24.57 -14.28 -18.89
N LEU A 70 23.55 -15.08 -18.58
CA LEU A 70 23.12 -16.23 -19.37
C LEU A 70 22.07 -15.88 -20.44
N ALA A 71 21.59 -14.64 -20.48
CA ALA A 71 20.66 -14.14 -21.48
C ALA A 71 21.27 -12.98 -22.29
N GLN A 72 20.62 -12.61 -23.38
CA GLN A 72 20.99 -11.43 -24.15
C GLN A 72 20.73 -10.13 -23.36
N SER A 73 21.43 -9.05 -23.74
CA SER A 73 21.52 -7.83 -22.93
C SER A 73 20.21 -7.11 -22.66
N ALA A 74 19.17 -7.34 -23.47
CA ALA A 74 17.81 -6.83 -23.25
C ALA A 74 16.77 -7.96 -23.14
N GLY A 75 17.19 -9.19 -22.83
CA GLY A 75 16.30 -10.34 -22.68
C GLY A 75 15.66 -10.84 -23.99
N GLU A 76 16.27 -10.54 -25.13
CA GLU A 76 15.73 -10.86 -26.47
C GLU A 76 15.51 -12.38 -26.67
N ASP A 77 16.31 -13.18 -25.98
CA ASP A 77 16.25 -14.63 -25.95
C ASP A 77 15.44 -15.17 -24.78
N ILE A 78 14.42 -14.48 -24.27
CA ILE A 78 13.51 -15.06 -23.26
C ILE A 78 12.30 -15.71 -23.92
N ARG A 79 11.92 -16.92 -23.51
CA ARG A 79 10.65 -17.57 -23.93
C ARG A 79 9.94 -18.21 -22.76
N PHE A 80 8.62 -18.32 -22.86
CA PHE A 80 7.81 -19.03 -21.88
C PHE A 80 6.95 -20.09 -22.56
N THR A 81 6.76 -21.25 -21.91
CA THR A 81 5.78 -22.26 -22.31
C THR A 81 4.92 -22.72 -21.15
N ALA A 82 3.69 -23.14 -21.43
CA ALA A 82 2.89 -23.98 -20.53
C ALA A 82 2.73 -25.35 -21.21
N GLY A 83 3.50 -26.34 -20.74
CA GLY A 83 3.67 -27.60 -21.47
C GLY A 83 4.17 -27.36 -22.90
N ASP A 84 3.39 -27.81 -23.87
CA ASP A 84 3.66 -27.70 -25.31
C ASP A 84 3.21 -26.35 -25.93
N THR A 85 2.72 -25.39 -25.13
CA THR A 85 2.20 -24.12 -25.69
C THR A 85 3.14 -22.98 -25.36
N GLN A 86 3.71 -22.33 -26.38
CA GLN A 86 4.46 -21.08 -26.20
C GLN A 86 3.52 -19.93 -25.80
N LEU A 87 3.89 -19.21 -24.75
CA LEU A 87 3.10 -18.13 -24.17
C LEU A 87 3.45 -16.77 -24.77
N LYS A 88 2.51 -15.83 -24.67
CA LYS A 88 2.73 -14.42 -25.00
C LYS A 88 3.29 -13.73 -23.77
N TYR A 89 4.25 -12.84 -23.99
CA TYR A 89 4.89 -12.11 -22.92
C TYR A 89 5.29 -10.71 -23.40
N TRP A 90 5.54 -9.83 -22.43
CA TRP A 90 6.09 -8.51 -22.65
C TRP A 90 7.10 -8.19 -21.56
N ILE A 91 8.31 -7.83 -21.96
CA ILE A 91 9.35 -7.32 -21.09
C ILE A 91 9.02 -5.85 -20.84
N GLU A 92 8.63 -5.54 -19.61
CA GLU A 92 8.37 -4.18 -19.16
C GLU A 92 9.67 -3.43 -18.91
N GLU A 93 10.59 -4.08 -18.21
CA GLU A 93 11.91 -3.55 -17.87
C GLU A 93 12.93 -4.68 -17.85
N TRP A 94 14.13 -4.41 -18.36
CA TRP A 94 15.27 -5.31 -18.30
C TRP A 94 16.56 -4.49 -18.16
N ASP A 95 17.16 -4.55 -16.98
CA ASP A 95 18.44 -3.92 -16.68
C ASP A 95 19.43 -4.99 -16.22
N ALA A 96 20.21 -5.53 -17.16
CA ALA A 96 21.23 -6.52 -16.87
C ALA A 96 22.38 -6.00 -15.99
N ASN A 97 22.56 -4.67 -15.86
CA ASN A 97 23.61 -4.11 -15.00
C ASN A 97 23.14 -4.00 -13.55
N LYS A 98 21.87 -3.66 -13.34
CA LYS A 98 21.23 -3.70 -12.01
C LYS A 98 20.80 -5.11 -11.61
N GLU A 99 20.79 -6.03 -12.57
CA GLU A 99 20.28 -7.39 -12.42
C GLU A 99 18.81 -7.36 -11.95
N GLU A 100 17.98 -6.61 -12.68
CA GLU A 100 16.55 -6.44 -12.41
C GLU A 100 15.76 -6.57 -13.73
N ALA A 101 14.66 -7.32 -13.72
CA ALA A 101 13.71 -7.34 -14.84
C ALA A 101 12.28 -7.66 -14.40
N THR A 102 11.31 -7.05 -15.08
CA THR A 102 9.87 -7.31 -14.94
C THR A 102 9.34 -7.80 -16.27
N ILE A 103 8.78 -9.01 -16.28
CA ILE A 103 8.27 -9.64 -17.50
C ILE A 103 6.83 -10.12 -17.28
N TRP A 104 5.89 -9.54 -18.00
CA TRP A 104 4.50 -9.96 -17.95
C TRP A 104 4.24 -11.14 -18.88
N VAL A 105 3.61 -12.20 -18.38
CA VAL A 105 3.31 -13.42 -19.15
C VAL A 105 1.80 -13.67 -19.15
N LYS A 106 1.22 -13.90 -20.34
CA LYS A 106 -0.20 -14.25 -20.50
C LYS A 106 -0.38 -15.76 -20.36
N VAL A 107 -0.94 -16.18 -19.22
CA VAL A 107 -1.13 -17.58 -18.86
C VAL A 107 -2.54 -18.05 -19.24
N PRO A 108 -2.68 -19.08 -20.09
CA PRO A 108 -3.99 -19.46 -20.64
C PRO A 108 -4.99 -19.91 -19.60
N SER A 109 -4.55 -20.63 -18.56
CA SER A 109 -5.41 -21.12 -17.49
C SER A 109 -4.62 -21.29 -16.20
N ILE A 110 -5.16 -20.75 -15.10
CA ILE A 110 -4.69 -20.97 -13.73
C ILE A 110 -5.91 -21.49 -12.94
N PRO A 111 -5.98 -22.79 -12.60
CA PRO A 111 -7.15 -23.36 -11.95
C PRO A 111 -7.36 -22.83 -10.53
N ALA A 112 -8.63 -22.65 -10.14
CA ALA A 112 -9.02 -22.17 -8.81
C ALA A 112 -8.35 -22.96 -7.68
N ALA A 113 -7.82 -22.26 -6.67
CA ALA A 113 -7.16 -22.83 -5.50
C ALA A 113 -6.11 -23.91 -5.84
N SER A 114 -5.40 -23.71 -6.96
CA SER A 114 -4.41 -24.63 -7.48
C SER A 114 -3.24 -23.88 -8.07
N SER A 115 -2.27 -24.61 -8.61
CA SER A 115 -1.09 -24.03 -9.24
C SER A 115 -0.94 -24.46 -10.69
N THR A 116 -0.31 -23.60 -11.48
CA THR A 116 0.09 -23.87 -12.86
C THR A 116 1.59 -23.68 -12.98
N THR A 117 2.25 -24.61 -13.65
CA THR A 117 3.68 -24.48 -13.98
C THR A 117 3.84 -23.99 -15.41
N ILE A 118 4.64 -22.95 -15.58
CA ILE A 118 5.17 -22.51 -16.87
C ILE A 118 6.69 -22.73 -16.86
N THR A 119 7.31 -22.83 -18.02
CA THR A 119 8.76 -22.98 -18.15
C THR A 119 9.31 -21.78 -18.92
N MET A 120 10.27 -21.06 -18.34
CA MET A 120 11.07 -20.04 -18.99
C MET A 120 12.27 -20.70 -19.68
N TYR A 121 12.60 -20.29 -20.90
CA TYR A 121 13.80 -20.72 -21.64
C TYR A 121 14.65 -19.51 -21.99
N TYR A 122 15.98 -19.67 -21.92
CA TYR A 122 16.97 -18.63 -22.22
C TYR A 122 18.34 -19.21 -22.63
N GLY A 123 19.29 -18.33 -22.94
CA GLY A 123 20.64 -18.69 -23.39
C GLY A 123 20.70 -19.08 -24.85
N ASN A 124 19.82 -18.52 -25.69
CA ASN A 124 19.86 -18.72 -27.14
C ASN A 124 20.32 -17.42 -27.83
N PRO A 125 21.62 -17.26 -28.11
CA PRO A 125 22.15 -16.04 -28.74
C PRO A 125 21.68 -15.83 -30.18
N GLU A 126 21.09 -16.85 -30.82
CA GLU A 126 20.51 -16.72 -32.17
C GLU A 126 19.03 -16.32 -32.13
N ALA A 127 18.40 -16.26 -30.95
CA ALA A 127 16.98 -15.89 -30.84
C ALA A 127 16.76 -14.38 -31.07
N SER A 128 15.76 -14.06 -31.87
CA SER A 128 15.25 -12.69 -32.02
C SER A 128 14.29 -12.33 -30.89
N ASP A 129 14.16 -11.05 -30.54
CA ASP A 129 13.13 -10.61 -29.60
C ASP A 129 11.70 -10.96 -30.07
N LEU A 130 10.86 -11.44 -29.14
CA LEU A 130 9.44 -11.71 -29.33
C LEU A 130 8.55 -11.02 -28.28
N SER A 131 9.11 -10.17 -27.43
CA SER A 131 8.39 -9.35 -26.45
C SER A 131 7.30 -8.52 -27.16
N ASN A 132 6.05 -8.64 -26.72
CA ASN A 132 4.94 -7.96 -27.36
C ASN A 132 3.76 -7.71 -26.42
N GLY A 133 3.60 -6.46 -25.98
CA GLY A 133 2.51 -6.03 -25.11
C GLY A 133 1.11 -6.19 -25.74
N VAL A 134 0.96 -5.92 -27.04
CA VAL A 134 -0.33 -6.04 -27.77
C VAL A 134 -0.91 -7.45 -27.72
N THR A 135 -0.06 -8.48 -27.75
CA THR A 135 -0.51 -9.87 -27.66
C THR A 135 -0.59 -10.41 -26.22
N THR A 136 -0.07 -9.66 -25.26
CA THR A 136 0.01 -10.06 -23.84
C THR A 136 -1.16 -9.53 -23.04
N PHE A 137 -1.52 -8.26 -23.23
CA PHE A 137 -2.59 -7.59 -22.48
C PHE A 137 -3.91 -7.55 -23.25
N GLU A 138 -4.99 -7.17 -22.55
CA GLU A 138 -6.30 -6.94 -23.19
C GLU A 138 -6.32 -5.62 -23.99
N PHE A 139 -5.47 -4.68 -23.58
CA PHE A 139 -5.16 -3.47 -24.31
C PHE A 139 -3.70 -3.09 -24.05
N PHE A 140 -3.01 -2.55 -25.05
CA PHE A 140 -1.64 -2.08 -24.91
C PHE A 140 -1.33 -0.98 -25.93
N ASP A 141 -0.65 0.07 -25.49
CA ASP A 141 -0.05 1.07 -26.36
C ASP A 141 1.31 1.51 -25.80
N SER A 142 2.33 1.52 -26.65
CA SER A 142 3.69 2.03 -26.36
C SER A 142 3.98 3.33 -27.10
N PHE A 143 2.96 3.93 -27.74
CA PHE A 143 3.03 5.19 -28.46
C PHE A 143 4.16 5.28 -29.50
N SER A 144 4.60 4.13 -30.02
CA SER A 144 5.72 3.97 -30.97
C SER A 144 5.26 3.85 -32.43
N GLY A 145 3.95 3.73 -32.67
CA GLY A 145 3.35 3.50 -33.99
C GLY A 145 3.26 4.74 -34.89
N THR A 146 3.15 4.50 -36.21
CA THR A 146 3.02 5.56 -37.23
C THR A 146 1.63 6.21 -37.28
N SER A 147 0.61 5.53 -36.77
CA SER A 147 -0.76 6.05 -36.63
C SER A 147 -1.02 6.35 -35.16
N VAL A 148 -0.54 7.51 -34.73
CA VAL A 148 -0.76 8.03 -33.38
C VAL A 148 -2.27 8.00 -33.06
N PHE A 149 -2.64 7.44 -31.91
CA PHE A 149 -4.04 7.27 -31.46
C PHE A 149 -4.92 6.32 -32.30
N SER A 150 -4.34 5.31 -32.97
CA SER A 150 -5.17 4.27 -33.61
C SER A 150 -6.11 3.57 -32.63
N ASN A 151 -5.67 3.42 -31.38
CA ASN A 151 -6.39 2.71 -30.32
C ASN A 151 -7.17 3.66 -29.38
N TRP A 152 -7.05 4.98 -29.61
CA TRP A 152 -7.58 6.01 -28.72
C TRP A 152 -8.52 6.98 -29.46
N GLU A 153 -9.56 7.42 -28.77
CA GLU A 153 -10.25 8.67 -29.04
C GLU A 153 -9.48 9.80 -28.37
N SER A 154 -9.07 10.81 -29.15
CA SER A 154 -8.36 11.98 -28.66
C SER A 154 -9.31 13.18 -28.50
N PHE A 155 -9.20 13.90 -27.38
CA PHE A 155 -9.96 15.12 -27.15
C PHE A 155 -9.07 16.23 -26.58
N THR A 156 -9.25 17.44 -27.10
CA THR A 156 -8.60 18.66 -26.59
C THR A 156 -9.58 19.83 -26.60
N THR A 157 -9.48 20.70 -25.61
CA THR A 157 -10.21 21.98 -25.55
C THR A 157 -9.38 23.00 -24.77
N GLY A 158 -9.77 24.28 -24.77
CA GLY A 158 -9.09 25.36 -24.02
C GLY A 158 -7.73 25.81 -24.57
N GLY A 159 -7.09 25.01 -25.42
CA GLY A 159 -5.69 25.18 -25.81
C GLY A 159 -4.86 23.90 -25.69
N GLY A 160 -5.41 22.84 -25.10
CA GLY A 160 -4.76 21.55 -24.93
C GLY A 160 -4.12 21.02 -26.21
N GLU A 161 -2.94 20.46 -26.07
CA GLU A 161 -2.18 19.85 -27.16
C GLU A 161 -1.87 18.39 -26.86
N GLN A 162 -1.60 17.62 -27.92
CA GLN A 162 -1.13 16.24 -27.82
C GLN A 162 0.07 16.07 -28.73
N LYS A 163 1.13 15.46 -28.22
CA LYS A 163 2.35 15.19 -28.98
C LYS A 163 2.78 13.76 -28.73
N VAL A 164 3.12 13.06 -29.80
CA VAL A 164 3.71 11.73 -29.70
C VAL A 164 5.01 11.71 -30.48
N GLY A 165 6.06 11.19 -29.85
CA GLY A 165 7.38 11.09 -30.46
C GLY A 165 8.31 10.23 -29.60
N SER A 166 9.14 9.43 -30.25
CA SER A 166 10.10 8.54 -29.59
C SER A 166 9.49 7.59 -28.57
N GLY A 167 8.28 7.06 -28.83
CA GLY A 167 7.58 6.16 -27.91
C GLY A 167 6.86 6.85 -26.75
N VAL A 168 6.88 8.19 -26.66
CA VAL A 168 6.25 8.91 -25.56
C VAL A 168 5.08 9.75 -26.07
N CYS A 169 3.93 9.61 -25.43
CA CYS A 169 2.77 10.49 -25.59
C CYS A 169 2.74 11.58 -24.52
N LYS A 170 2.48 12.82 -24.92
CA LYS A 170 2.33 13.97 -24.04
C LYS A 170 0.94 14.55 -24.18
N LEU A 171 0.22 14.65 -23.08
CA LEU A 171 -1.03 15.40 -22.98
C LEU A 171 -0.72 16.73 -22.30
N ILE A 172 -0.83 17.82 -23.07
CA ILE A 172 -0.27 19.12 -22.73
C ILE A 172 -1.37 20.12 -22.46
N VAL A 173 -1.19 20.89 -21.39
CA VAL A 173 -2.01 22.03 -20.95
C VAL A 173 -1.09 23.26 -21.02
N PRO A 174 -0.98 23.94 -22.18
CA PRO A 174 0.09 24.90 -22.44
C PRO A 174 -0.18 26.30 -21.88
N LYS A 175 -1.40 26.59 -21.46
CA LYS A 175 -1.82 27.89 -20.91
C LYS A 175 -3.00 27.70 -19.98
N PHE A 176 -3.15 28.56 -18.99
CA PHE A 176 -4.38 28.60 -18.22
C PHE A 176 -5.62 28.85 -19.08
N HIS A 177 -6.61 27.97 -18.96
CA HIS A 177 -7.99 28.18 -19.39
C HIS A 177 -8.92 27.30 -18.53
N PRO A 178 -10.04 27.77 -17.97
CA PRO A 178 -10.89 26.96 -17.06
C PRO A 178 -11.44 25.64 -17.63
N GLU A 179 -11.35 25.48 -18.94
CA GLU A 179 -11.76 24.27 -19.67
C GLU A 179 -10.57 23.62 -20.38
N ASP A 180 -9.31 23.93 -20.02
CA ASP A 180 -8.15 23.34 -20.70
C ASP A 180 -8.02 21.87 -20.33
N VAL A 181 -8.18 21.01 -21.35
CA VAL A 181 -8.11 19.56 -21.21
C VAL A 181 -7.37 19.01 -22.42
N SER A 182 -6.47 18.08 -22.15
CA SER A 182 -5.90 17.19 -23.15
C SER A 182 -6.07 15.75 -22.67
N SER A 183 -6.84 14.94 -23.41
CA SER A 183 -7.23 13.60 -22.97
C SER A 183 -7.24 12.57 -24.09
N ILE A 184 -7.03 11.32 -23.69
CA ILE A 184 -7.21 10.14 -24.54
C ILE A 184 -8.11 9.15 -23.81
N LYS A 185 -8.99 8.52 -24.57
CA LYS A 185 -9.94 7.49 -24.11
C LYS A 185 -9.83 6.28 -25.03
N SER A 186 -9.85 5.05 -24.52
CA SER A 186 -9.76 3.87 -25.38
C SER A 186 -10.94 3.79 -26.35
N LYS A 187 -10.74 3.15 -27.50
CA LYS A 187 -11.84 2.75 -28.39
C LYS A 187 -12.51 1.44 -27.97
N ASP A 188 -11.79 0.64 -27.19
CA ASP A 188 -12.27 -0.61 -26.64
C ASP A 188 -12.93 -0.39 -25.27
N GLU A 189 -13.93 -1.21 -24.98
CA GLU A 189 -14.63 -1.28 -23.69
C GLU A 189 -14.13 -2.50 -22.92
N PHE A 190 -14.01 -2.36 -21.60
CA PHE A 190 -13.50 -3.39 -20.71
C PHE A 190 -14.56 -3.75 -19.66
N PRO A 191 -14.73 -5.04 -19.33
CA PRO A 191 -15.61 -5.46 -18.27
C PRO A 191 -15.00 -5.17 -16.89
N ILE A 192 -15.83 -5.25 -15.85
CA ILE A 192 -15.36 -5.27 -14.46
C ILE A 192 -14.36 -6.41 -14.24
N ASN A 193 -13.51 -6.29 -13.21
CA ASN A 193 -12.32 -7.13 -12.96
C ASN A 193 -11.19 -6.82 -13.95
N SER A 194 -10.99 -5.53 -14.19
CA SER A 194 -9.94 -4.98 -15.04
C SER A 194 -9.08 -4.00 -14.27
N MET A 195 -7.80 -3.90 -14.63
CA MET A 195 -6.89 -2.90 -14.10
C MET A 195 -6.25 -2.13 -15.26
N PHE A 196 -6.30 -0.80 -15.16
CA PHE A 196 -5.66 0.11 -16.11
C PHE A 196 -4.36 0.64 -15.54
N VAL A 197 -3.24 0.36 -16.20
CA VAL A 197 -1.90 0.75 -15.77
C VAL A 197 -1.27 1.69 -16.78
N VAL A 198 -0.62 2.74 -16.29
CA VAL A 198 0.06 3.74 -17.10
C VAL A 198 1.43 4.06 -16.50
N ARG A 199 2.51 3.91 -17.29
CA ARG A 199 3.83 4.47 -16.94
C ARG A 199 3.87 5.93 -17.37
N ARG A 200 3.90 6.82 -16.40
CA ARG A 200 3.77 8.26 -16.62
C ARG A 200 4.79 9.09 -15.84
N SER A 201 4.96 10.33 -16.26
CA SER A 201 5.65 11.37 -15.51
C SER A 201 4.94 12.71 -15.67
N LYS A 202 5.03 13.57 -14.66
CA LYS A 202 4.45 14.92 -14.67
C LYS A 202 5.55 15.96 -14.92
N THR A 203 5.23 16.99 -15.69
CA THR A 203 6.08 18.18 -15.84
C THR A 203 5.25 19.45 -15.78
N THR A 204 5.75 20.43 -15.05
CA THR A 204 5.24 21.77 -14.85
C THR A 204 5.99 22.74 -15.76
N THR A 205 5.26 23.57 -16.51
CA THR A 205 5.86 24.58 -17.41
C THR A 205 5.50 26.01 -17.02
N GLY A 206 4.58 26.18 -16.07
CA GLY A 206 4.06 27.47 -15.63
C GLY A 206 4.77 28.04 -14.41
N THR A 207 4.27 29.17 -13.91
CA THR A 207 4.74 29.76 -12.65
C THR A 207 4.10 29.12 -11.42
N ASP A 208 3.00 28.41 -11.60
CA ASP A 208 2.35 27.65 -10.54
C ASP A 208 3.03 26.28 -10.41
N SER A 209 3.72 26.08 -9.28
CA SER A 209 4.50 24.85 -9.02
C SER A 209 3.65 23.60 -8.83
N ARG A 210 2.31 23.73 -8.74
CA ARG A 210 1.41 22.57 -8.68
C ARG A 210 1.36 21.81 -10.00
N GLY A 211 1.64 22.46 -11.14
CA GLY A 211 1.55 21.84 -12.47
C GLY A 211 0.13 21.37 -12.82
N PRO A 212 -0.04 20.57 -13.89
CA PRO A 212 -1.36 20.12 -14.34
C PRO A 212 -1.99 19.10 -13.39
N VAL A 213 -3.31 19.05 -13.35
CA VAL A 213 -4.10 17.99 -12.72
C VAL A 213 -4.16 16.79 -13.65
N ILE A 214 -3.79 15.60 -13.17
CA ILE A 214 -3.82 14.38 -13.99
C ILE A 214 -4.94 13.48 -13.48
N SER A 215 -5.85 13.09 -14.37
CA SER A 215 -6.95 12.17 -14.07
C SER A 215 -6.75 10.88 -14.85
N GLN A 216 -6.85 9.72 -14.21
CA GLN A 216 -6.62 8.40 -14.81
C GLN A 216 -7.63 7.36 -14.28
N GLY A 217 -8.16 6.51 -15.15
CA GLY A 217 -8.98 5.38 -14.74
C GLY A 217 -9.99 4.97 -15.80
N PHE A 218 -11.26 4.79 -15.39
CA PHE A 218 -12.34 4.31 -16.25
C PHE A 218 -13.47 5.34 -16.39
N VAL A 219 -14.03 5.45 -17.59
CA VAL A 219 -15.17 6.32 -17.90
C VAL A 219 -16.23 5.59 -18.74
N ASP A 220 -17.44 6.12 -18.71
CA ASP A 220 -18.56 5.61 -19.50
C ASP A 220 -18.28 5.62 -21.02
N PRO A 221 -18.63 4.55 -21.76
CA PRO A 221 -18.39 4.47 -23.20
C PRO A 221 -19.09 5.56 -24.02
N GLN A 222 -20.32 5.94 -23.64
CA GLN A 222 -21.13 6.87 -24.43
C GLN A 222 -20.86 8.32 -24.07
N LYS A 223 -20.66 8.60 -22.78
CA LYS A 223 -20.41 9.96 -22.29
C LYS A 223 -19.65 9.91 -20.98
N GLU A 224 -18.42 10.39 -21.00
CA GLU A 224 -17.47 10.26 -19.90
C GLU A 224 -17.99 10.80 -18.57
N THR A 225 -18.93 11.75 -18.59
CA THR A 225 -19.52 12.35 -17.37
C THR A 225 -20.61 11.52 -16.69
N LYS A 226 -21.00 10.36 -17.27
CA LYS A 226 -22.07 9.51 -16.71
C LYS A 226 -21.53 8.58 -15.63
N ASN A 227 -20.58 7.72 -15.99
CA ASN A 227 -19.93 6.79 -15.09
C ASN A 227 -18.43 7.11 -15.05
N GLN A 228 -17.87 7.25 -13.86
CA GLN A 228 -16.45 7.60 -13.67
C GLN A 228 -15.87 6.83 -12.49
N ILE A 229 -14.66 6.33 -12.70
CA ILE A 229 -13.75 5.83 -11.67
C ILE A 229 -12.40 6.43 -12.02
N LEU A 230 -12.08 7.60 -11.47
CA LEU A 230 -10.86 8.33 -11.82
C LEU A 230 -10.04 8.63 -10.57
N ALA A 231 -8.79 8.16 -10.55
CA ALA A 231 -7.77 8.68 -9.65
C ALA A 231 -7.33 10.04 -10.18
N VAL A 232 -7.38 11.06 -9.32
CA VAL A 232 -7.05 12.44 -9.67
C VAL A 232 -5.89 12.89 -8.80
N SER A 233 -4.77 13.19 -9.46
CA SER A 233 -3.54 13.65 -8.84
C SER A 233 -3.33 15.15 -9.02
N GLU A 234 -3.03 15.81 -7.91
CA GLU A 234 -2.99 17.25 -7.73
C GLU A 234 -1.75 17.65 -6.91
N LEU A 235 -1.45 18.95 -6.89
CA LEU A 235 -0.38 19.60 -6.15
C LEU A 235 1.03 19.26 -6.67
N GLN A 236 2.02 19.93 -6.09
CA GLN A 236 3.43 19.70 -6.38
C GLN A 236 3.80 18.29 -5.93
N ASN A 237 4.66 17.59 -6.69
CA ASN A 237 5.04 16.19 -6.46
C ASN A 237 3.86 15.21 -6.38
N GLU A 238 2.68 15.63 -6.83
CA GLU A 238 1.44 14.84 -6.74
C GLU A 238 1.13 14.42 -5.30
N THR A 239 1.31 15.35 -4.35
CA THR A 239 1.09 15.14 -2.91
C THR A 239 -0.36 15.04 -2.50
N LYS A 240 -1.29 15.12 -3.46
CA LYS A 240 -2.70 14.96 -3.20
C LYS A 240 -3.32 14.08 -4.27
N ILE A 241 -3.82 12.93 -3.84
CA ILE A 241 -4.59 12.01 -4.67
C ILE A 241 -6.02 11.89 -4.13
N SER A 242 -6.98 11.91 -5.04
CA SER A 242 -8.41 11.79 -4.74
C SER A 242 -9.11 10.88 -5.74
N TRP A 243 -10.31 10.43 -5.41
CA TRP A 243 -11.17 9.75 -6.37
C TRP A 243 -12.26 10.68 -6.91
N THR A 244 -12.62 10.47 -8.16
CA THR A 244 -13.90 10.90 -8.72
C THR A 244 -14.71 9.66 -9.07
N LEU A 245 -15.77 9.41 -8.29
CA LEU A 245 -16.70 8.30 -8.47
C LEU A 245 -18.07 8.82 -8.86
N ILE A 246 -18.54 8.44 -10.05
CA ILE A 246 -19.87 8.79 -10.54
C ILE A 246 -20.54 7.51 -11.02
N ASN A 247 -21.74 7.25 -10.51
CA ASN A 247 -22.61 6.17 -10.96
C ASN A 247 -23.97 6.74 -11.36
N ASP A 248 -24.16 6.98 -12.66
CA ASP A 248 -25.39 7.58 -13.21
C ASP A 248 -26.62 6.72 -12.92
N LYS A 249 -26.46 5.39 -12.97
CA LYS A 249 -27.56 4.45 -12.73
C LYS A 249 -28.05 4.50 -11.28
N ALA A 250 -27.14 4.73 -10.34
CA ALA A 250 -27.47 4.88 -8.93
C ALA A 250 -27.84 6.34 -8.55
N ASP A 251 -27.64 7.30 -9.45
CA ASP A 251 -27.72 8.75 -9.19
C ASP A 251 -26.81 9.19 -8.03
N VAL A 252 -25.60 8.62 -7.98
CA VAL A 252 -24.63 8.86 -6.90
C VAL A 252 -23.35 9.47 -7.46
N ARG A 253 -22.82 10.45 -6.71
CA ARG A 253 -21.54 11.12 -6.96
C ARG A 253 -20.76 11.19 -5.65
N TYR A 254 -19.51 10.75 -5.66
CA TYR A 254 -18.65 10.76 -4.48
C TYR A 254 -17.23 11.15 -4.87
N TYR A 255 -16.67 12.09 -4.11
CA TYR A 255 -15.38 12.72 -4.40
C TYR A 255 -14.53 12.75 -3.13
N PRO A 256 -14.09 11.58 -2.63
CA PRO A 256 -13.24 11.54 -1.46
C PRO A 256 -11.89 12.18 -1.81
N SER A 257 -11.50 13.16 -1.01
CA SER A 257 -10.30 13.96 -1.23
C SER A 257 -9.16 13.52 -0.33
N ASP A 258 -7.95 13.58 -0.87
CA ASP A 258 -6.69 13.56 -0.12
C ASP A 258 -6.49 12.27 0.68
N LEU A 259 -6.59 11.14 -0.04
CA LEU A 259 -6.49 9.81 0.53
C LEU A 259 -5.04 9.31 0.62
N THR A 260 -4.17 9.80 -0.25
CA THR A 260 -2.75 9.45 -0.30
C THR A 260 -1.96 10.48 -1.11
N ASP A 261 -0.64 10.33 -1.12
CA ASP A 261 0.30 11.07 -1.95
C ASP A 261 1.14 10.12 -2.83
N ILE A 262 1.50 10.58 -4.04
CA ILE A 262 2.49 9.86 -4.86
C ILE A 262 3.91 10.26 -4.44
N ASN A 263 4.10 11.52 -4.01
CA ASN A 263 5.37 12.13 -3.59
C ASN A 263 6.55 11.78 -4.51
N VAL A 264 6.35 12.01 -5.81
CA VAL A 264 7.36 11.76 -6.84
C VAL A 264 7.99 13.05 -7.30
N VAL A 265 9.31 13.02 -7.51
CA VAL A 265 10.04 14.15 -8.06
C VAL A 265 9.56 14.41 -9.48
N GLU A 266 9.34 15.69 -9.80
CA GLU A 266 8.86 16.08 -11.12
C GLU A 266 9.81 15.59 -12.23
N GLY A 267 9.23 14.93 -13.24
CA GLY A 267 9.97 14.34 -14.37
C GLY A 267 10.38 12.88 -14.18
N ASP A 268 10.36 12.34 -12.96
CA ASP A 268 10.62 10.92 -12.74
C ASP A 268 9.48 10.06 -13.26
N TRP A 269 9.84 8.87 -13.76
CA TRP A 269 8.90 7.90 -14.31
C TRP A 269 8.46 6.91 -13.25
N TYR A 270 7.15 6.70 -13.16
CA TYR A 270 6.52 5.76 -12.25
C TYR A 270 5.28 5.18 -12.93
N THR A 271 4.73 4.11 -12.37
CA THR A 271 3.48 3.51 -12.83
C THR A 271 2.35 3.81 -11.87
N ILE A 272 1.17 4.11 -12.40
CA ILE A 272 -0.08 4.14 -11.63
C ILE A 272 -1.02 3.11 -12.22
N GLY A 273 -1.54 2.25 -11.36
CA GLY A 273 -2.59 1.29 -11.65
C GLY A 273 -3.90 1.68 -11.00
N VAL A 274 -5.00 1.62 -11.74
CA VAL A 274 -6.36 1.74 -11.20
C VAL A 274 -7.05 0.41 -11.44
N ALA A 275 -7.32 -0.33 -10.37
CA ALA A 275 -8.05 -1.59 -10.41
C ALA A 275 -9.54 -1.34 -10.14
N TRP A 276 -10.39 -1.96 -10.96
CA TRP A 276 -11.84 -1.90 -10.84
C TRP A 276 -12.40 -3.32 -10.92
N TYR A 277 -12.99 -3.76 -9.82
CA TYR A 277 -13.31 -5.17 -9.61
C TYR A 277 -14.56 -5.37 -8.77
N MET A 278 -15.05 -6.60 -8.74
CA MET A 278 -16.22 -6.99 -7.96
C MET A 278 -15.83 -7.93 -6.82
N GLU A 279 -16.34 -7.66 -5.63
CA GLU A 279 -16.24 -8.54 -4.47
C GLU A 279 -17.59 -8.53 -3.75
N ASP A 280 -18.09 -9.70 -3.38
CA ASP A 280 -19.42 -9.85 -2.74
C ASP A 280 -20.58 -9.16 -3.47
N LYS A 281 -20.53 -9.12 -4.81
CA LYS A 281 -21.51 -8.47 -5.72
C LYS A 281 -21.52 -6.94 -5.69
N LEU A 282 -20.57 -6.32 -5.01
CA LEU A 282 -20.41 -4.86 -4.97
C LEU A 282 -19.14 -4.46 -5.72
N GLY A 283 -19.20 -3.29 -6.37
CA GLY A 283 -18.05 -2.73 -7.06
C GLY A 283 -17.02 -2.21 -6.06
N LYS A 284 -15.75 -2.52 -6.28
CA LYS A 284 -14.60 -2.06 -5.52
C LYS A 284 -13.55 -1.48 -6.45
N ILE A 285 -12.73 -0.60 -5.90
CA ILE A 285 -11.61 0.03 -6.59
C ILE A 285 -10.39 0.03 -5.69
N ALA A 286 -9.22 -0.01 -6.31
CA ALA A 286 -7.92 0.09 -5.64
C ALA A 286 -6.96 0.88 -6.53
N MET A 287 -5.98 1.54 -5.92
CA MET A 287 -4.87 2.19 -6.63
C MET A 287 -3.57 1.45 -6.34
N TYR A 288 -2.70 1.41 -7.34
CA TYR A 288 -1.35 0.88 -7.25
C TYR A 288 -0.36 1.93 -7.72
N LYS A 289 0.76 2.06 -7.01
CA LYS A 289 1.93 2.84 -7.45
C LYS A 289 3.11 1.87 -7.57
N ASP A 290 3.76 1.84 -8.73
CA ASP A 290 4.93 0.97 -8.98
C ASP A 290 4.67 -0.51 -8.65
N GLY A 291 3.45 -0.96 -8.98
CA GLY A 291 2.98 -2.33 -8.70
C GLY A 291 2.58 -2.59 -7.25
N VAL A 292 2.79 -1.63 -6.34
CA VAL A 292 2.43 -1.73 -4.91
C VAL A 292 1.04 -1.14 -4.68
N ARG A 293 0.15 -1.91 -4.05
CA ARG A 293 -1.20 -1.46 -3.70
C ARG A 293 -1.15 -0.41 -2.60
N ASP A 294 -1.90 0.68 -2.77
CA ASP A 294 -2.13 1.66 -1.72
C ASP A 294 -3.51 1.44 -1.09
N SER A 295 -3.54 0.88 0.11
CA SER A 295 -4.77 0.56 0.81
C SER A 295 -5.58 1.80 1.22
N LYS A 296 -4.96 2.98 1.35
CA LYS A 296 -5.68 4.24 1.63
C LYS A 296 -6.59 4.64 0.45
N MET A 297 -6.27 4.14 -0.74
CA MET A 297 -7.04 4.35 -1.96
C MET A 297 -8.08 3.27 -2.23
N ASP A 298 -8.23 2.27 -1.35
CA ASP A 298 -9.25 1.25 -1.49
C ASP A 298 -10.64 1.80 -1.13
N LEU A 299 -11.60 1.62 -2.04
CA LEU A 299 -12.98 2.00 -1.80
C LEU A 299 -13.94 0.93 -2.30
N ALA A 300 -14.98 0.69 -1.52
CA ALA A 300 -16.04 -0.25 -1.84
C ALA A 300 -17.39 0.45 -1.90
N SER A 301 -18.20 0.12 -2.91
CA SER A 301 -19.64 0.36 -2.87
C SER A 301 -20.26 -0.42 -1.71
N THR A 302 -21.30 0.14 -1.10
CA THR A 302 -22.21 -0.57 -0.19
C THR A 302 -23.58 -0.73 -0.86
N GLU A 303 -24.46 -1.55 -0.25
CA GLU A 303 -25.86 -1.64 -0.73
C GLU A 303 -26.59 -0.30 -0.65
N GLU A 304 -26.26 0.52 0.35
CA GLU A 304 -26.85 1.85 0.55
C GLU A 304 -26.22 2.89 -0.37
N ASN A 305 -24.90 2.78 -0.62
CA ASN A 305 -24.16 3.73 -1.42
C ASN A 305 -23.34 3.04 -2.51
N ASN A 306 -23.94 2.93 -3.70
CA ASN A 306 -23.33 2.27 -4.84
C ASN A 306 -22.51 3.24 -5.71
N TYR A 307 -21.35 3.66 -5.21
CA TYR A 307 -20.46 4.63 -5.86
C TYR A 307 -19.78 4.10 -7.13
N VAL A 308 -19.45 2.81 -7.16
CA VAL A 308 -18.64 2.16 -8.19
C VAL A 308 -19.55 1.49 -9.24
N PRO A 309 -19.56 1.98 -10.50
CA PRO A 309 -20.27 1.34 -11.61
C PRO A 309 -19.77 -0.09 -11.88
N VAL A 310 -20.61 -0.95 -12.44
CA VAL A 310 -20.28 -2.38 -12.71
C VAL A 310 -20.57 -2.82 -14.15
N GLY A 311 -20.89 -1.90 -15.05
CA GLY A 311 -21.04 -2.18 -16.49
C GLY A 311 -19.76 -1.82 -17.24
N ASP A 312 -19.58 -2.33 -18.47
CA ASP A 312 -18.37 -2.14 -19.27
C ASP A 312 -18.00 -0.64 -19.41
N MET A 313 -16.69 -0.34 -19.27
CA MET A 313 -16.16 1.02 -19.26
C MET A 313 -14.93 1.14 -20.18
N MET A 314 -14.64 2.36 -20.64
CA MET A 314 -13.43 2.67 -21.40
C MET A 314 -12.34 3.19 -20.48
N VAL A 315 -11.07 2.95 -20.80
CA VAL A 315 -9.96 3.57 -20.04
C VAL A 315 -9.70 4.98 -20.51
N TYR A 316 -9.29 5.84 -19.58
CA TYR A 316 -9.18 7.28 -19.78
C TYR A 316 -7.99 7.85 -19.03
N ILE A 317 -7.28 8.77 -19.67
CA ILE A 317 -6.29 9.62 -19.00
C ILE A 317 -6.35 11.04 -19.57
N SER A 318 -6.24 12.04 -18.68
CA SER A 318 -6.18 13.44 -19.06
C SER A 318 -5.23 14.28 -18.23
N ALA A 319 -4.73 15.36 -18.83
CA ALA A 319 -4.16 16.50 -18.13
C ALA A 319 -5.11 17.69 -18.24
N ASN A 320 -5.29 18.41 -17.13
CA ASN A 320 -6.26 19.49 -17.00
C ASN A 320 -5.65 20.64 -16.19
N SER A 321 -6.10 21.87 -16.45
CA SER A 321 -5.85 23.00 -15.56
C SER A 321 -6.81 23.00 -14.36
N TYR A 322 -6.42 23.63 -13.24
CA TYR A 322 -7.36 23.82 -12.12
C TYR A 322 -8.46 24.83 -12.48
N SER A 323 -9.63 24.64 -11.88
CA SER A 323 -10.78 25.54 -12.01
C SER A 323 -10.64 26.85 -11.23
N ASP A 324 -9.64 26.95 -10.34
CA ASP A 324 -9.38 28.08 -9.44
C ASP A 324 -8.71 29.30 -10.10
N VAL A 325 -8.66 29.29 -11.43
CA VAL A 325 -8.04 30.29 -12.31
C VAL A 325 -6.51 30.43 -12.28
N SER A 326 -5.81 29.45 -11.70
CA SER A 326 -4.34 29.50 -11.56
C SER A 326 -3.58 29.06 -12.82
N ASP A 327 -2.35 29.55 -13.00
CA ASP A 327 -1.50 29.26 -14.18
C ASP A 327 -0.75 27.92 -14.09
N ASN A 328 -1.50 26.87 -13.78
CA ASN A 328 -1.07 25.47 -13.65
C ASN A 328 -0.91 24.80 -15.02
N THR A 329 0.15 25.21 -15.72
CA THR A 329 0.47 24.66 -17.04
C THR A 329 1.52 23.57 -16.95
N GLY A 330 1.48 22.66 -17.90
CA GLY A 330 2.41 21.55 -17.98
C GLY A 330 1.89 20.41 -18.83
N TYR A 331 2.40 19.21 -18.58
CA TYR A 331 1.95 18.01 -19.27
C TYR A 331 2.18 16.75 -18.44
N VAL A 332 1.39 15.72 -18.75
CA VAL A 332 1.74 14.33 -18.42
C VAL A 332 2.43 13.71 -19.64
N SER A 333 3.57 13.05 -19.41
CA SER A 333 4.21 12.17 -20.38
C SER A 333 3.84 10.73 -20.07
N ILE A 334 3.60 9.92 -21.10
CA ILE A 334 3.16 8.54 -21.00
C ILE A 334 4.07 7.71 -21.91
N ASP A 335 4.74 6.71 -21.34
CA ASP A 335 5.63 5.80 -22.06
C ASP A 335 4.86 4.60 -22.61
N TYR A 336 4.09 3.94 -21.74
CA TYR A 336 3.15 2.91 -22.13
C TYR A 336 1.89 2.92 -21.27
N ALA A 337 0.84 2.31 -21.80
CA ALA A 337 -0.42 2.09 -21.09
C ALA A 337 -1.01 0.73 -21.47
N TYR A 338 -1.55 0.00 -20.50
CA TYR A 338 -2.16 -1.32 -20.75
C TYR A 338 -3.36 -1.61 -19.83
N VAL A 339 -4.20 -2.54 -20.28
CA VAL A 339 -5.29 -3.11 -19.47
C VAL A 339 -5.07 -4.60 -19.29
N ARG A 340 -5.13 -5.06 -18.03
CA ARG A 340 -5.02 -6.47 -17.66
C ARG A 340 -6.26 -6.95 -16.92
N ASN A 341 -6.49 -8.26 -16.95
CA ASN A 341 -7.45 -8.89 -16.05
C ASN A 341 -6.97 -8.72 -14.60
N PHE A 342 -7.91 -8.56 -13.66
CA PHE A 342 -7.60 -8.29 -12.26
C PHE A 342 -8.47 -9.13 -11.33
N VAL A 343 -7.89 -9.59 -10.23
CA VAL A 343 -8.59 -10.17 -9.07
C VAL A 343 -7.95 -9.61 -7.80
N PRO A 344 -8.70 -9.42 -6.70
CA PRO A 344 -8.17 -8.79 -5.48
C PRO A 344 -7.00 -9.59 -4.88
N ASP A 345 -7.13 -10.91 -4.83
CA ASP A 345 -6.07 -11.82 -4.41
C ASP A 345 -5.30 -12.29 -5.65
N GLU A 346 -4.30 -11.51 -6.06
CA GLU A 346 -3.53 -11.79 -7.27
C GLU A 346 -2.70 -13.09 -7.15
N PRO A 347 -2.47 -13.81 -8.27
CA PRO A 347 -1.65 -15.02 -8.25
C PRO A 347 -0.21 -14.77 -7.77
N THR A 348 0.32 -15.69 -6.96
CA THR A 348 1.73 -15.64 -6.52
C THR A 348 2.63 -16.43 -7.46
N VAL A 349 3.80 -15.87 -7.79
CA VAL A 349 4.79 -16.48 -8.69
C VAL A 349 6.01 -16.95 -7.91
N THR A 350 6.53 -18.14 -8.21
CA THR A 350 7.71 -18.71 -7.56
C THR A 350 8.59 -19.48 -8.56
N MET A 351 9.90 -19.25 -8.54
CA MET A 351 10.87 -20.02 -9.35
C MET A 351 11.15 -21.39 -8.71
N LYS A 352 11.23 -22.46 -9.50
CA LYS A 352 11.45 -23.83 -9.00
C LYS A 352 12.93 -24.14 -8.71
N GLY A 353 13.85 -23.39 -9.31
CA GLY A 353 15.29 -23.57 -9.29
C GLY A 353 16.02 -22.78 -8.21
N SER A 354 15.90 -23.24 -6.96
CA SER A 354 16.97 -23.20 -5.96
C SER A 354 16.86 -24.41 -5.03
N MET A 355 16.61 -25.61 -5.58
CA MET A 355 16.68 -26.88 -4.85
C MET A 355 17.73 -27.80 -5.48
N GLN A 356 18.98 -27.69 -5.03
CA GLN A 356 19.92 -28.81 -5.07
C GLN A 356 19.64 -29.70 -3.86
N GLU A 357 19.27 -30.97 -4.11
CA GLU A 357 19.33 -32.03 -3.11
C GLU A 357 20.80 -32.26 -2.69
N ASN A 358 21.22 -31.58 -1.63
CA ASN A 358 22.19 -32.11 -0.68
C ASN A 358 21.42 -32.47 0.59
N ASN A 359 21.61 -33.69 1.08
CA ASN A 359 21.17 -34.11 2.41
C ASN A 359 21.99 -33.35 3.46
N GLU A 360 21.58 -32.12 3.72
CA GLU A 360 21.75 -31.34 4.95
C GLU A 360 20.79 -30.16 4.81
N ALA A 361 19.85 -30.03 5.76
CA ALA A 361 18.80 -29.02 5.70
C ALA A 361 19.41 -27.60 5.69
N ALA A 362 19.21 -26.87 4.58
CA ALA A 362 19.52 -25.45 4.41
C ALA A 362 18.36 -24.84 3.59
N THR A 363 17.30 -24.35 4.25
CA THR A 363 17.02 -22.92 4.51
C THR A 363 17.01 -22.07 3.24
N VAL A 364 15.80 -21.93 2.68
CA VAL A 364 15.42 -20.80 1.81
C VAL A 364 15.61 -19.54 2.65
N GLU A 365 16.49 -18.62 2.26
CA GLU A 365 16.52 -17.30 2.90
C GLU A 365 15.27 -16.55 2.44
N THR A 366 14.26 -16.63 3.31
CA THR A 366 13.21 -15.62 3.47
C THR A 366 13.84 -14.23 3.38
N PRO A 367 13.16 -13.20 2.82
CA PRO A 367 13.60 -11.81 2.97
C PRO A 367 13.99 -11.61 4.42
N ALA A 368 15.18 -11.03 4.67
CA ALA A 368 15.76 -10.94 6.00
C ALA A 368 14.74 -10.23 6.89
N ARG A 369 13.97 -11.04 7.63
CA ARG A 369 13.14 -10.57 8.72
C ARG A 369 14.13 -10.05 9.74
N ILE A 370 13.84 -8.91 10.35
CA ILE A 370 14.49 -8.54 11.60
C ILE A 370 14.45 -9.81 12.46
N ASN A 371 15.61 -10.37 12.79
CA ASN A 371 15.70 -11.56 13.62
C ASN A 371 16.47 -11.17 14.86
N ILE A 372 15.86 -10.30 15.67
CA ILE A 372 16.45 -9.95 16.95
C ILE A 372 16.41 -11.23 17.78
N THR A 373 17.58 -11.66 18.24
CA THR A 373 17.67 -12.71 19.26
C THR A 373 17.97 -12.00 20.56
N PRO A 374 16.95 -11.44 21.25
CA PRO A 374 17.19 -10.64 22.43
C PRO A 374 17.88 -11.51 23.48
N ALA A 375 18.86 -10.95 24.19
CA ALA A 375 19.43 -11.64 25.33
C ALA A 375 18.33 -12.02 26.33
N SER A 376 18.51 -13.13 27.05
CA SER A 376 17.50 -13.60 28.00
C SER A 376 17.16 -12.52 29.03
N GLY A 377 15.89 -12.10 29.07
CA GLY A 377 15.40 -11.05 29.95
C GLY A 377 15.31 -9.65 29.33
N ILE A 378 15.71 -9.48 28.06
CA ILE A 378 15.50 -8.26 27.28
C ILE A 378 14.10 -8.24 26.67
N MET A 379 13.41 -7.12 26.82
CA MET A 379 12.12 -6.81 26.22
C MET A 379 12.32 -6.07 24.90
N THR A 380 11.72 -6.60 23.84
CA THR A 380 11.69 -6.01 22.51
C THR A 380 10.23 -5.80 22.17
N ALA A 381 9.76 -4.58 22.44
CA ALA A 381 8.37 -4.20 22.40
C ALA A 381 8.00 -3.52 21.07
N ILE A 382 6.72 -3.58 20.71
CA ILE A 382 6.12 -2.76 19.65
C ILE A 382 4.87 -2.06 20.17
N SER A 383 4.77 -0.75 19.91
CA SER A 383 3.57 0.05 20.17
C SER A 383 2.63 -0.01 18.96
N ILE A 384 1.41 -0.50 19.16
CA ILE A 384 0.37 -0.64 18.13
C ILE A 384 -0.78 0.31 18.43
N PHE A 385 -0.91 1.36 17.61
CA PHE A 385 -1.98 2.37 17.72
C PHE A 385 -3.26 1.97 16.98
N ASN A 386 -3.17 1.06 16.01
CA ASN A 386 -4.30 0.51 15.27
C ASN A 386 -4.12 -0.99 15.04
N THR A 387 -5.06 -1.80 15.51
CA THR A 387 -5.01 -3.27 15.42
C THR A 387 -5.54 -3.84 14.11
N THR A 388 -6.08 -3.00 13.21
CA THR A 388 -6.71 -3.45 11.94
C THR A 388 -5.75 -4.23 11.04
N ASP A 389 -4.47 -3.85 11.03
CA ASP A 389 -3.42 -4.46 10.22
C ASP A 389 -2.76 -5.68 10.91
N TYR A 390 -3.18 -6.04 12.13
CA TYR A 390 -2.53 -7.07 12.96
C TYR A 390 -3.46 -8.27 13.25
N ASP A 391 -3.60 -9.13 12.25
CA ASP A 391 -4.32 -10.41 12.38
C ASP A 391 -3.48 -11.50 13.08
N GLU A 392 -4.01 -12.73 13.12
CA GLU A 392 -3.32 -13.86 13.77
C GLU A 392 -1.95 -14.16 13.12
N ASN A 393 -1.79 -13.96 11.82
CA ASN A 393 -0.52 -14.17 11.13
C ASN A 393 0.47 -13.05 11.43
N ALA A 394 0.01 -11.80 11.43
CA ALA A 394 0.84 -10.65 11.75
C ALA A 394 1.46 -10.76 13.15
N ILE A 395 0.71 -11.23 14.15
CA ILE A 395 1.24 -11.48 15.52
C ILE A 395 2.33 -12.55 15.50
N ILE A 396 2.13 -13.64 14.76
CA ILE A 396 3.14 -14.69 14.57
C ILE A 396 4.39 -14.13 13.89
N GLU A 397 4.23 -13.21 12.93
CA GLU A 397 5.35 -12.56 12.24
C GLU A 397 6.12 -11.61 13.15
N LEU A 398 5.44 -10.82 13.98
CA LEU A 398 6.10 -9.99 15.02
C LEU A 398 6.92 -10.87 15.95
N LYS A 399 6.35 -11.98 16.45
CA LYS A 399 7.06 -12.93 17.31
C LYS A 399 8.29 -13.51 16.64
N ASN A 400 8.13 -13.98 15.40
CA ASN A 400 9.23 -14.53 14.61
C ASN A 400 10.30 -13.48 14.27
N SER A 401 9.96 -12.20 14.33
CA SER A 401 10.90 -11.10 14.16
C SER A 401 11.70 -10.76 15.42
N GLY A 402 11.51 -11.53 16.49
CA GLY A 402 12.19 -11.35 17.77
C GLY A 402 11.43 -10.49 18.77
N LEU A 403 10.31 -9.87 18.38
CA LEU A 403 9.48 -9.10 19.30
C LEU A 403 8.81 -10.02 20.31
N ASN A 404 8.73 -9.58 21.56
CA ASN A 404 8.21 -10.39 22.66
C ASN A 404 7.21 -9.64 23.55
N THR A 405 7.01 -8.35 23.31
CA THR A 405 6.04 -7.52 24.03
C THR A 405 5.26 -6.65 23.03
N ILE A 406 3.96 -6.48 23.26
CA ILE A 406 3.09 -5.60 22.49
C ILE A 406 2.51 -4.56 23.47
N MET A 407 2.65 -3.28 23.17
CA MET A 407 1.93 -2.19 23.82
C MET A 407 0.78 -1.79 22.90
N VAL A 408 -0.46 -2.19 23.19
CA VAL A 408 -1.60 -1.99 22.29
C VAL A 408 -2.52 -0.89 22.81
N LEU A 409 -2.82 0.09 21.96
CA LEU A 409 -3.72 1.18 22.31
C LEU A 409 -5.08 0.64 22.79
N THR A 410 -5.44 1.00 24.01
CA THR A 410 -6.62 0.51 24.72
C THR A 410 -7.44 1.68 25.26
N ASN A 411 -8.75 1.64 25.03
CA ASN A 411 -9.73 2.59 25.54
C ASN A 411 -11.05 1.88 25.87
N GLU A 412 -12.03 2.62 26.39
CA GLU A 412 -13.33 2.07 26.80
C GLU A 412 -14.09 1.39 25.63
N ASP A 413 -13.88 1.89 24.40
CA ASP A 413 -14.59 1.41 23.21
C ASP A 413 -14.00 0.11 22.63
N ASN A 414 -12.69 -0.10 22.78
CA ASN A 414 -11.99 -1.20 22.11
C ASN A 414 -11.63 -2.37 23.02
N ILE A 415 -11.57 -2.18 24.34
CA ILE A 415 -10.96 -3.15 25.27
C ILE A 415 -11.56 -4.56 25.15
N TRP A 416 -12.88 -4.68 25.06
CA TRP A 416 -13.55 -5.98 24.93
C TRP A 416 -13.36 -6.62 23.55
N ASN A 417 -13.09 -5.83 22.51
CA ASN A 417 -12.82 -6.33 21.17
C ASN A 417 -11.38 -6.87 21.04
N LEU A 418 -10.48 -6.51 21.96
CA LEU A 418 -9.09 -6.96 21.98
C LEU A 418 -8.91 -8.39 22.53
N GLU A 419 -9.94 -9.05 23.07
CA GLU A 419 -9.78 -10.38 23.71
C GLU A 419 -9.15 -11.42 22.79
N ARG A 420 -9.56 -11.47 21.52
CA ARG A 420 -8.96 -12.41 20.56
C ARG A 420 -7.50 -12.04 20.24
N PHE A 421 -7.21 -10.75 20.16
CA PHE A 421 -5.87 -10.24 19.89
C PHE A 421 -4.91 -10.61 21.02
N VAL A 422 -5.28 -10.29 22.27
CA VAL A 422 -4.49 -10.61 23.47
C VAL A 422 -4.27 -12.11 23.60
N LYS A 423 -5.34 -12.90 23.42
CA LYS A 423 -5.23 -14.37 23.43
C LYS A 423 -4.23 -14.88 22.41
N THR A 424 -4.26 -14.36 21.19
CA THR A 424 -3.38 -14.79 20.11
C THR A 424 -1.93 -14.43 20.40
N ALA A 425 -1.66 -13.26 20.99
CA ALA A 425 -0.34 -12.88 21.45
C ALA A 425 0.18 -13.82 22.55
N HIS A 426 -0.64 -14.16 23.55
CA HIS A 426 -0.27 -15.11 24.61
C HIS A 426 -0.02 -16.52 24.08
N ASP A 427 -0.85 -17.00 23.15
CA ASP A 427 -0.66 -18.30 22.49
C ASP A 427 0.68 -18.36 21.71
N ASN A 428 1.29 -17.20 21.42
CA ASN A 428 2.60 -17.05 20.77
C ASN A 428 3.71 -16.56 21.72
N ASP A 429 3.54 -16.73 23.03
CA ASP A 429 4.52 -16.35 24.07
C ASP A 429 4.95 -14.86 23.98
N MET A 430 4.00 -13.97 23.69
CA MET A 430 4.18 -12.52 23.74
C MET A 430 3.45 -11.93 24.95
N GLN A 431 4.07 -10.94 25.59
CA GLN A 431 3.40 -10.13 26.61
C GLN A 431 2.57 -9.03 25.94
N VAL A 432 1.45 -8.66 26.55
CA VAL A 432 0.60 -7.57 26.05
C VAL A 432 0.29 -6.58 27.17
N TYR A 433 0.71 -5.33 26.97
CA TYR A 433 0.34 -4.22 27.83
C TYR A 433 -0.77 -3.42 27.16
N ALA A 434 -1.77 -3.05 27.95
CA ALA A 434 -2.79 -2.10 27.52
C ALA A 434 -2.20 -0.68 27.57
N MET A 435 -1.95 -0.10 26.40
CA MET A 435 -1.41 1.24 26.24
C MET A 435 -2.55 2.26 26.34
N ILE A 436 -2.50 3.09 27.37
CA ILE A 436 -3.43 4.21 27.57
C ILE A 436 -2.71 5.46 27.10
N PHE A 437 -3.17 5.96 25.96
CA PHE A 437 -2.71 7.23 25.39
C PHE A 437 -3.82 8.27 25.56
N ASN A 438 -3.46 9.54 25.75
CA ASN A 438 -4.41 10.64 25.92
C ASN A 438 -5.51 10.62 24.84
N ASP A 439 -6.77 10.89 25.20
CA ASP A 439 -7.91 10.87 24.27
C ASP A 439 -7.84 12.07 23.30
N PRO A 440 -7.53 11.85 22.02
CA PRO A 440 -7.46 12.92 21.04
C PRO A 440 -8.84 13.52 20.70
N ASN A 441 -9.93 12.84 21.08
CA ASN A 441 -11.31 13.21 20.75
C ASN A 441 -12.10 13.80 21.93
N SER A 442 -11.45 14.05 23.07
CA SER A 442 -12.11 14.60 24.25
C SER A 442 -12.69 16.00 23.95
N ALA A 443 -13.97 16.03 23.58
CA ALA A 443 -14.76 17.25 23.40
C ALA A 443 -15.15 17.89 24.74
N THR A 444 -14.78 17.26 25.85
CA THR A 444 -15.03 17.71 27.21
C THR A 444 -13.72 18.26 27.78
N ASN A 445 -13.79 19.30 28.62
CA ASN A 445 -12.65 19.74 29.43
C ASN A 445 -12.32 18.72 30.55
N GLU A 446 -12.51 17.43 30.29
CA GLU A 446 -12.21 16.37 31.25
C GLU A 446 -10.69 16.23 31.33
N ASP A 447 -10.20 16.44 32.55
CA ASP A 447 -8.81 16.29 32.94
C ASP A 447 -8.29 14.92 32.46
N ASN A 448 -7.20 14.88 31.68
CA ASN A 448 -6.60 13.65 31.15
C ASN A 448 -6.36 12.61 32.27
N SER A 449 -6.11 13.07 33.50
CA SER A 449 -6.00 12.17 34.65
C SER A 449 -7.28 11.36 34.91
N ILE A 450 -8.46 11.93 34.68
CA ILE A 450 -9.76 11.24 34.83
C ILE A 450 -9.91 10.16 33.76
N PHE A 451 -9.60 10.49 32.50
CA PHE A 451 -9.67 9.54 31.39
C PHE A 451 -8.77 8.32 31.65
N VAL A 452 -7.49 8.56 31.95
CA VAL A 452 -6.52 7.50 32.24
C VAL A 452 -6.99 6.61 33.40
N LYS A 453 -7.53 7.21 34.46
CA LYS A 453 -8.08 6.46 35.62
C LYS A 453 -9.30 5.62 35.26
N ASN A 454 -10.20 6.11 34.40
CA ASN A 454 -11.38 5.36 33.99
C ASN A 454 -11.00 4.15 33.14
N VAL A 455 -10.19 4.37 32.10
CA VAL A 455 -9.69 3.29 31.23
C VAL A 455 -8.93 2.25 32.05
N LEU A 456 -8.08 2.67 32.98
CA LEU A 456 -7.36 1.76 33.87
C LEU A 456 -8.30 0.90 34.73
N GLN A 457 -9.40 1.47 35.25
CA GLN A 457 -10.40 0.69 36.00
C GLN A 457 -11.11 -0.33 35.11
N GLU A 458 -11.39 0.02 33.85
CA GLU A 458 -11.95 -0.94 32.88
C GLU A 458 -10.96 -2.04 32.55
N ILE A 459 -9.66 -1.75 32.46
CA ILE A 459 -8.60 -2.76 32.28
C ILE A 459 -8.55 -3.73 33.45
N ILE A 460 -8.67 -3.22 34.69
CA ILE A 460 -8.72 -4.09 35.88
C ILE A 460 -9.98 -4.96 35.86
N ASP A 461 -11.13 -4.39 35.52
CA ASP A 461 -12.39 -5.14 35.40
C ASP A 461 -12.30 -6.21 34.30
N TYR A 462 -11.74 -5.85 33.14
CA TYR A 462 -11.44 -6.76 32.04
C TYR A 462 -10.52 -7.90 32.49
N ASN A 463 -9.38 -7.60 33.10
CA ASN A 463 -8.43 -8.62 33.59
C ASN A 463 -9.05 -9.56 34.64
N SER A 464 -10.03 -9.08 35.42
CA SER A 464 -10.73 -9.91 36.40
C SER A 464 -11.77 -10.88 35.78
N LYS A 465 -12.20 -10.61 34.53
CA LYS A 465 -13.30 -11.33 33.85
C LYS A 465 -12.87 -12.10 32.61
N SER A 466 -11.87 -11.59 31.89
CA SER A 466 -11.35 -12.16 30.65
C SER A 466 -10.52 -13.41 30.93
N LEU A 467 -10.47 -14.31 29.95
CA LEU A 467 -9.53 -15.44 29.95
C LEU A 467 -8.14 -15.06 29.42
N SER A 468 -7.98 -13.85 28.90
CA SER A 468 -6.75 -13.34 28.29
C SER A 468 -6.45 -11.95 28.86
N ALA A 469 -6.01 -11.91 30.12
CA ALA A 469 -5.74 -10.67 30.85
C ALA A 469 -4.46 -9.99 30.36
N PHE A 470 -4.45 -8.67 30.24
CA PHE A 470 -3.22 -7.90 29.97
C PHE A 470 -2.16 -8.15 31.03
N ASP A 471 -0.90 -8.26 30.59
CA ASP A 471 0.27 -8.48 31.46
C ASP A 471 0.66 -7.21 32.23
N GLY A 472 0.31 -6.04 31.69
CA GLY A 472 0.56 -4.74 32.28
C GLY A 472 -0.25 -3.63 31.62
N VAL A 473 -0.01 -2.41 32.07
CA VAL A 473 -0.52 -1.19 31.45
C VAL A 473 0.65 -0.30 31.09
N ASP A 474 0.54 0.38 29.96
CA ASP A 474 1.52 1.34 29.49
C ASP A 474 0.87 2.73 29.45
N ILE A 475 1.37 3.68 30.23
CA ILE A 475 0.78 5.01 30.35
C ILE A 475 1.62 6.00 29.56
N ALA A 476 1.06 6.53 28.48
CA ALA A 476 1.75 7.56 27.71
C ALA A 476 1.54 8.94 28.34
N LEU A 477 2.63 9.53 28.84
CA LEU A 477 2.57 10.85 29.47
C LEU A 477 2.56 11.97 28.42
N ASP A 478 1.76 13.00 28.69
CA ASP A 478 1.76 14.22 27.88
C ASP A 478 3.10 14.98 28.00
N PRO A 479 3.60 15.60 26.91
CA PRO A 479 4.74 16.50 26.99
C PRO A 479 4.47 17.69 27.91
N CYS A 480 5.49 18.10 28.66
CA CYS A 480 5.41 19.24 29.56
C CYS A 480 5.44 20.56 28.77
N THR A 481 4.27 21.08 28.38
CA THR A 481 4.12 22.31 27.58
C THR A 481 3.32 23.41 28.28
N GLY A 482 3.51 24.68 27.86
CA GLY A 482 2.69 25.82 28.26
C GLY A 482 2.99 26.41 29.65
N ASP A 483 2.53 25.75 30.72
CA ASP A 483 2.71 26.18 32.13
C ASP A 483 3.57 25.12 32.86
N LEU A 484 4.89 25.26 32.67
CA LEU A 484 5.91 24.24 32.88
C LEU A 484 6.04 23.69 34.32
N ASP A 485 5.53 24.39 35.33
CA ASP A 485 5.61 23.93 36.72
C ASP A 485 4.41 23.05 37.16
N ASN A 486 3.29 23.05 36.41
CA ASN A 486 2.09 22.29 36.76
C ASN A 486 1.88 21.01 35.94
N ALA A 487 2.23 20.98 34.65
CA ALA A 487 1.92 19.83 33.78
C ALA A 487 2.66 18.54 34.20
N CYS A 488 3.99 18.60 34.35
CA CYS A 488 4.74 17.41 34.80
C CYS A 488 4.33 16.99 36.22
N ALA A 489 4.07 17.96 37.12
CA ALA A 489 3.65 17.67 38.49
C ALA A 489 2.28 16.99 38.55
N LEU A 490 1.33 17.38 37.70
CA LEU A 490 0.04 16.72 37.56
C LEU A 490 0.18 15.31 36.99
N ASN A 491 1.06 15.11 36.00
CA ASN A 491 1.35 13.79 35.44
C ASN A 491 1.99 12.86 36.49
N LEU A 492 2.87 13.37 37.36
CA LEU A 492 3.42 12.61 38.48
C LEU A 492 2.35 12.23 39.52
N LEU A 493 1.43 13.15 39.85
CA LEU A 493 0.30 12.85 40.73
C LEU A 493 -0.65 11.80 40.11
N LEU A 494 -0.87 11.85 38.80
CA LEU A 494 -1.62 10.84 38.08
C LEU A 494 -0.97 9.46 38.22
N LEU A 495 0.37 9.37 38.13
CA LEU A 495 1.05 8.08 38.31
C LEU A 495 0.84 7.51 39.71
N GLU A 496 0.84 8.32 40.77
CA GLU A 496 0.53 7.87 42.13
C GLU A 496 -0.89 7.26 42.22
N ASP A 497 -1.88 7.93 41.63
CA ASP A 497 -3.25 7.43 41.53
C ASP A 497 -3.32 6.12 40.73
N VAL A 498 -2.63 6.06 39.59
CA VAL A 498 -2.55 4.89 38.71
C VAL A 498 -1.97 3.70 39.46
N ARG A 499 -0.89 3.89 40.22
CA ARG A 499 -0.31 2.82 41.05
C ARG A 499 -1.24 2.39 42.17
N GLN A 500 -1.98 3.31 42.78
CA GLN A 500 -2.99 2.96 43.78
C GLN A 500 -4.11 2.09 43.18
N ILE A 501 -4.54 2.40 41.96
CA ILE A 501 -5.59 1.68 41.24
C ILE A 501 -5.11 0.29 40.76
N ALA A 502 -3.97 0.24 40.07
CA ALA A 502 -3.37 -0.99 39.52
C ALA A 502 -2.91 -1.96 40.62
N GLY A 503 -2.54 -1.44 41.79
CA GLY A 503 -2.00 -2.22 42.89
C GLY A 503 -0.60 -2.79 42.56
N ASN A 504 -0.30 -3.94 43.17
CA ASN A 504 1.01 -4.60 43.03
C ASN A 504 1.00 -5.76 42.02
N GLU A 505 -0.16 -6.08 41.44
CA GLU A 505 -0.32 -7.24 40.57
C GLU A 505 -0.17 -6.90 39.08
N LEU A 506 -0.57 -5.68 38.69
CA LEU A 506 -0.49 -5.20 37.31
C LEU A 506 0.76 -4.33 37.13
N ALA A 507 1.65 -4.73 36.21
CA ALA A 507 2.86 -3.98 35.90
C ALA A 507 2.50 -2.65 35.22
N ILE A 508 3.25 -1.58 35.54
CA ILE A 508 3.05 -0.25 34.94
C ILE A 508 4.31 0.15 34.18
N ALA A 509 4.17 0.19 32.86
CA ALA A 509 5.06 0.88 31.96
C ALA A 509 4.63 2.35 31.81
N VAL A 510 5.58 3.25 31.56
CA VAL A 510 5.30 4.68 31.38
C VAL A 510 6.15 5.21 30.23
N ASP A 511 5.51 5.68 29.16
CA ASP A 511 6.20 6.45 28.12
C ASP A 511 6.49 7.88 28.61
N ILE A 512 7.75 8.28 28.51
CA ILE A 512 8.23 9.60 28.91
C ILE A 512 8.77 10.37 27.69
N PRO A 513 8.12 11.48 27.30
CA PRO A 513 8.61 12.41 26.29
C PRO A 513 9.94 13.10 26.68
N ALA A 514 10.59 13.74 25.70
CA ALA A 514 11.87 14.44 25.90
C ALA A 514 11.77 15.64 26.86
N SER A 515 10.58 16.21 27.06
CA SER A 515 10.34 17.40 27.89
C SER A 515 10.57 17.22 29.40
N TYR A 516 10.62 15.99 29.89
CA TYR A 516 10.75 15.68 31.32
C TYR A 516 12.17 15.92 31.83
N THR A 517 12.31 16.62 32.96
CA THR A 517 13.62 16.86 33.58
C THR A 517 14.13 15.60 34.28
N LEU A 518 15.43 15.56 34.59
CA LEU A 518 16.01 14.46 35.37
C LEU A 518 15.32 14.30 36.74
N SER A 519 14.89 15.40 37.38
CA SER A 519 14.16 15.31 38.64
C SER A 519 12.79 14.64 38.47
N ASP A 520 12.09 14.91 37.37
CA ASP A 520 10.79 14.30 37.09
C ASP A 520 10.94 12.80 36.84
N ILE A 521 12.01 12.39 36.14
CA ILE A 521 12.32 10.98 35.86
C ILE A 521 12.57 10.19 37.14
N SER A 522 13.23 10.79 38.15
CA SER A 522 13.36 10.16 39.46
C SER A 522 11.99 9.92 40.10
N GLY A 523 11.05 10.87 39.98
CA GLY A 523 9.68 10.72 40.48
C GLY A 523 8.91 9.62 39.74
N VAL A 524 9.02 9.53 38.42
CA VAL A 524 8.41 8.43 37.64
C VAL A 524 8.99 7.08 38.07
N SER A 525 10.29 7.01 38.33
CA SER A 525 10.97 5.77 38.75
C SER A 525 10.51 5.21 40.10
N GLU A 526 9.90 6.04 40.96
CA GLU A 526 9.31 5.58 42.23
C GLU A 526 8.00 4.82 42.02
N THR A 527 7.36 5.05 40.87
CA THR A 527 6.00 4.56 40.60
C THR A 527 5.94 3.57 39.46
N ALA A 528 6.73 3.73 38.40
CA ALA A 528 6.73 2.85 37.22
C ALA A 528 7.59 1.59 37.46
N ASP A 529 7.10 0.43 36.99
CA ASP A 529 7.91 -0.80 36.95
C ASP A 529 8.86 -0.78 35.75
N LEU A 530 8.48 -0.06 34.69
CA LEU A 530 9.23 0.11 33.46
C LEU A 530 9.02 1.52 32.91
N ILE A 531 10.09 2.17 32.48
CA ILE A 531 10.05 3.48 31.84
C ILE A 531 10.38 3.30 30.36
N ILE A 532 9.66 3.96 29.46
CA ILE A 532 9.99 3.96 28.03
C ILE A 532 10.43 5.37 27.68
N LEU A 533 11.72 5.53 27.38
CA LEU A 533 12.27 6.81 26.96
C LEU A 533 11.97 7.02 25.49
N GLN A 534 10.95 7.82 25.17
CA GLN A 534 10.65 8.16 23.78
C GLN A 534 11.76 9.03 23.20
N THR A 535 12.24 8.66 22.02
CA THR A 535 13.21 9.43 21.23
C THR A 535 12.57 10.19 20.08
N TYR A 536 11.26 10.07 19.90
CA TYR A 536 10.49 10.69 18.82
C TYR A 536 9.39 11.60 19.38
N GLU A 537 9.07 12.67 18.66
CA GLU A 537 8.06 13.66 19.08
C GLU A 537 7.45 14.36 17.85
N LEU A 538 6.17 14.73 17.94
CA LEU A 538 5.46 15.42 16.87
C LEU A 538 6.13 16.74 16.49
N GLY A 539 6.32 16.95 15.18
CA GLY A 539 6.83 18.21 14.64
C GLY A 539 8.35 18.40 14.77
N GLU A 540 9.07 17.42 15.32
CA GLU A 540 10.53 17.41 15.45
C GLU A 540 11.17 16.38 14.50
N THR A 541 12.48 16.49 14.29
CA THR A 541 13.24 15.47 13.53
C THR A 541 13.67 14.35 14.47
N ASN A 542 13.24 13.12 14.19
CA ASN A 542 13.56 11.95 15.02
C ASN A 542 15.00 11.47 14.79
N PRO A 543 15.69 11.00 15.84
CA PRO A 543 17.02 10.40 15.71
C PRO A 543 16.92 9.00 15.10
N GLU A 544 17.63 8.78 13.99
CA GLU A 544 17.64 7.51 13.25
C GLU A 544 18.94 6.71 13.43
N THR A 545 19.98 7.32 14.02
CA THR A 545 21.28 6.68 14.21
C THR A 545 21.52 6.30 15.67
N LYS A 546 22.34 5.27 15.89
CA LYS A 546 22.79 4.84 17.23
C LYS A 546 23.32 6.02 18.07
N SER A 547 24.15 6.88 17.48
CA SER A 547 24.77 7.99 18.20
C SER A 547 23.73 9.01 18.65
N ASP A 548 22.83 9.40 17.75
CA ASP A 548 21.80 10.40 18.04
C ASP A 548 20.81 9.89 19.10
N ILE A 549 20.44 8.61 19.01
CA ILE A 549 19.60 7.95 20.02
C ILE A 549 20.30 7.95 21.39
N ILE A 550 21.55 7.48 21.47
CA ILE A 550 22.31 7.45 22.73
C ILE A 550 22.44 8.86 23.31
N ASP A 551 22.79 9.85 22.49
CA ASP A 551 22.95 11.23 22.93
C ASP A 551 21.63 11.81 23.49
N SER A 552 20.49 11.41 22.92
CA SER A 552 19.16 11.85 23.37
C SER A 552 18.69 11.22 24.70
N VAL A 553 19.20 10.03 25.09
CA VAL A 553 18.73 9.29 26.27
C VAL A 553 19.78 9.13 27.38
N ALA A 554 21.07 9.34 27.12
CA ALA A 554 22.14 8.97 28.05
C ALA A 554 22.02 9.60 29.44
N SER A 555 21.65 10.87 29.54
CA SER A 555 21.46 11.55 30.83
C SER A 555 20.27 10.97 31.60
N ARG A 556 19.17 10.71 30.90
CA ARG A 556 17.92 10.14 31.44
C ARG A 556 18.12 8.69 31.90
N MET A 557 18.81 7.86 31.11
CA MET A 557 19.24 6.52 31.50
C MET A 557 20.11 6.53 32.77
N GLY A 558 21.01 7.52 32.88
CA GLY A 558 21.85 7.69 34.07
C GLY A 558 21.04 7.94 35.34
N GLU A 559 19.98 8.73 35.26
CA GLU A 559 19.08 9.03 36.37
C GLU A 559 18.21 7.81 36.75
N ILE A 560 17.62 7.13 35.77
CA ILE A 560 16.83 5.89 36.01
C ILE A 560 17.70 4.83 36.70
N ARG A 561 18.96 4.69 36.29
CA ARG A 561 19.90 3.80 36.96
C ARG A 561 20.17 4.22 38.41
N ALA A 562 20.28 5.51 38.69
CA ALA A 562 20.55 6.02 40.02
C ALA A 562 19.37 5.79 40.98
N SER A 563 18.13 5.85 40.48
CA SER A 563 16.91 5.53 41.23
C SER A 563 16.64 4.02 41.34
N GLY A 564 17.38 3.18 40.59
CA GLY A 564 17.17 1.73 40.54
C GLY A 564 16.01 1.30 39.63
N GLY A 565 15.49 2.23 38.82
CA GLY A 565 14.44 1.98 37.84
C GLY A 565 14.92 1.16 36.63
N LYS A 566 13.97 0.86 35.76
CA LYS A 566 14.13 0.03 34.57
C LYS A 566 13.63 0.77 33.34
N ALA A 567 14.30 0.62 32.21
CA ALA A 567 14.04 1.41 31.02
C ALA A 567 14.05 0.59 29.72
N LEU A 568 13.09 0.90 28.84
CA LEU A 568 13.19 0.68 27.40
C LEU A 568 13.59 1.99 26.71
N ILE A 569 14.24 1.87 25.57
CA ILE A 569 14.47 2.99 24.64
C ILE A 569 13.43 2.88 23.53
N GLY A 570 12.54 3.87 23.43
CA GLY A 570 11.45 3.93 22.45
C GLY A 570 11.90 4.61 21.16
N ILE A 571 11.89 3.88 20.05
CA ILE A 571 12.47 4.26 18.75
C ILE A 571 11.37 4.30 17.71
N SER A 572 11.34 5.34 16.88
CA SER A 572 10.43 5.40 15.75
C SER A 572 11.00 4.65 14.54
N VAL A 573 10.13 3.94 13.83
CA VAL A 573 10.48 3.16 12.62
C VAL A 573 9.46 3.40 11.51
N ASN A 574 9.80 3.03 10.28
CA ASN A 574 8.88 3.09 9.13
C ASN A 574 7.99 1.83 9.07
N LYS A 575 6.92 1.86 8.27
CA LYS A 575 5.94 0.76 8.18
C LYS A 575 6.53 -0.57 7.68
N ASP A 576 7.63 -0.52 6.93
CA ASP A 576 8.38 -1.67 6.39
C ASP A 576 9.52 -2.17 7.29
N PHE A 577 9.55 -1.74 8.56
CA PHE A 577 10.65 -2.04 9.50
C PHE A 577 11.01 -3.53 9.57
N GLN A 578 10.05 -4.45 9.46
CA GLN A 578 10.30 -5.90 9.59
C GLN A 578 11.30 -6.44 8.56
N THR A 579 11.50 -5.73 7.45
CA THR A 579 12.46 -6.09 6.39
C THR A 579 13.62 -5.09 6.27
N ASP A 580 13.67 -4.07 7.13
CA ASP A 580 14.73 -3.07 7.12
C ASP A 580 15.94 -3.53 7.94
N ALA A 581 17.02 -3.87 7.24
CA ALA A 581 18.28 -4.27 7.86
C ALA A 581 18.90 -3.18 8.74
N ASN A 582 18.60 -1.89 8.47
CA ASN A 582 19.08 -0.78 9.29
C ASN A 582 18.41 -0.79 10.67
N VAL A 583 17.11 -1.09 10.74
CA VAL A 583 16.39 -1.22 12.01
C VAL A 583 16.96 -2.38 12.82
N GLN A 584 17.23 -3.53 12.20
CA GLN A 584 17.88 -4.66 12.89
C GLN A 584 19.26 -4.28 13.44
N SER A 585 20.10 -3.62 12.62
CA SER A 585 21.43 -3.17 13.04
C SER A 585 21.34 -2.19 14.20
N LEU A 586 20.43 -1.22 14.10
CA LEU A 586 20.20 -0.20 15.11
C LEU A 586 19.81 -0.80 16.46
N LEU A 587 18.83 -1.71 16.48
CA LEU A 587 18.36 -2.36 17.70
C LEU A 587 19.46 -3.21 18.35
N SER A 588 20.20 -3.97 17.54
CA SER A 588 21.33 -4.78 18.02
C SER A 588 22.45 -3.91 18.58
N GLU A 589 22.76 -2.79 17.91
CA GLU A 589 23.81 -1.87 18.33
C GLU A 589 23.46 -1.12 19.63
N ILE A 590 22.18 -0.84 19.87
CA ILE A 590 21.68 -0.25 21.12
C ILE A 590 21.74 -1.27 22.26
N GLU A 591 21.27 -2.51 22.01
CA GLU A 591 21.37 -3.61 22.99
C GLU A 591 22.83 -3.84 23.40
N ASP A 592 23.74 -3.95 22.43
CA ASP A 592 25.18 -4.12 22.69
C ASP A 592 25.78 -2.96 23.50
N TYR A 593 25.34 -1.72 23.24
CA TYR A 593 25.86 -0.55 23.93
C TYR A 593 25.41 -0.50 25.40
N TYR A 594 24.16 -0.88 25.68
CA TYR A 594 23.58 -0.85 27.02
C TYR A 594 23.60 -2.21 27.74
N ALA A 595 24.24 -3.24 27.18
CA ALA A 595 24.25 -4.60 27.74
C ALA A 595 24.69 -4.69 29.22
N ASP A 596 25.61 -3.82 29.64
CA ASP A 596 26.11 -3.75 31.02
C ASP A 596 25.37 -2.72 31.89
N ASP A 597 24.37 -2.01 31.35
CA ASP A 597 23.59 -1.01 32.07
C ASP A 597 22.45 -1.68 32.83
N SER A 598 22.50 -1.65 34.17
CA SER A 598 21.50 -2.29 35.02
C SER A 598 20.09 -1.72 34.90
N ALA A 599 19.94 -0.51 34.35
CA ALA A 599 18.62 0.08 34.08
C ALA A 599 18.03 -0.40 32.76
N PHE A 600 18.86 -0.79 31.79
CA PHE A 600 18.38 -1.17 30.46
C PHE A 600 17.67 -2.52 30.50
N MET A 601 16.44 -2.52 29.97
CA MET A 601 15.61 -3.71 29.81
C MET A 601 15.31 -4.00 28.34
N GLY A 602 15.70 -3.15 27.40
CA GLY A 602 15.53 -3.37 25.97
C GLY A 602 15.01 -2.16 25.20
N THR A 603 14.28 -2.41 24.12
CA THR A 603 13.81 -1.38 23.17
C THR A 603 12.33 -1.53 22.92
N SER A 604 11.65 -0.41 22.66
CA SER A 604 10.30 -0.38 22.09
C SER A 604 10.37 0.26 20.72
N ILE A 605 9.62 -0.24 19.75
CA ILE A 605 9.48 0.39 18.43
C ILE A 605 8.05 0.92 18.23
N ALA A 606 7.93 2.07 17.58
CA ALA A 606 6.66 2.62 17.14
C ALA A 606 6.73 2.95 15.64
N VAL A 607 5.76 2.47 14.86
CA VAL A 607 5.62 2.92 13.47
C VAL A 607 5.26 4.40 13.49
N TYR A 608 6.16 5.27 13.01
CA TYR A 608 6.03 6.71 13.23
C TYR A 608 4.76 7.28 12.60
N GLU A 609 4.38 6.78 11.41
CA GLU A 609 3.14 7.17 10.73
C GLU A 609 1.90 6.87 11.58
N ASP A 610 1.86 5.72 12.27
CA ASP A 610 0.74 5.32 13.12
C ASP A 610 0.69 6.17 14.41
N TYR A 611 1.87 6.43 15.01
CA TYR A 611 2.00 7.34 16.14
C TYR A 611 1.55 8.76 15.77
N GLU A 612 2.03 9.29 14.64
CA GLU A 612 1.71 10.63 14.16
C GLU A 612 0.22 10.77 13.84
N ALA A 613 -0.36 9.78 13.14
CA ALA A 613 -1.79 9.76 12.83
C ALA A 613 -2.65 9.78 14.10
N TYR A 614 -2.23 9.10 15.17
CA TYR A 614 -2.99 9.10 16.42
C TYR A 614 -2.76 10.39 17.24
N ALA A 615 -1.50 10.77 17.46
CA ALA A 615 -1.13 11.88 18.31
C ALA A 615 -1.48 13.25 17.69
N SER A 616 -1.50 13.38 16.36
CA SER A 616 -1.88 14.63 15.67
C SER A 616 -3.36 14.98 15.82
N VAL A 617 -4.24 13.99 16.02
CA VAL A 617 -5.66 14.24 16.32
C VAL A 617 -5.82 14.91 17.70
N ALA A 618 -4.91 14.63 18.64
CA ALA A 618 -4.90 15.26 19.98
C ALA A 618 -4.43 16.72 19.98
N ALA A 619 -3.69 17.16 18.96
CA ALA A 619 -3.04 18.47 18.91
C ALA A 619 -3.90 19.60 18.28
N ALA A 620 -5.17 19.34 17.95
CA ALA A 620 -6.05 20.37 17.40
C ALA A 620 -6.25 21.53 18.40
N PRO A 621 -6.14 22.82 17.99
CA PRO A 621 -6.20 23.92 18.95
C PRO A 621 -7.60 24.04 19.56
N VAL A 622 -7.68 24.00 20.89
CA VAL A 622 -8.85 24.48 21.63
C VAL A 622 -8.96 25.99 21.39
N GLU A 623 -10.04 26.43 20.74
CA GLU A 623 -10.34 27.86 20.56
C GLU A 623 -10.42 28.56 21.92
N ASP A 624 -9.46 29.45 22.18
CA ASP A 624 -9.38 30.26 23.38
C ASP A 624 -10.55 31.27 23.43
N ASN A 625 -11.58 30.89 24.19
CA ASN A 625 -12.75 31.72 24.44
C ASN A 625 -12.51 32.63 25.65
N ASN A 626 -11.78 33.75 25.48
CA ASN A 626 -11.99 34.91 26.36
C ASN A 626 -11.46 36.27 25.83
N SER A 627 -12.42 37.10 25.43
CA SER A 627 -12.55 38.57 25.61
C SER A 627 -13.06 39.18 24.29
N GLY A 628 -14.22 39.81 24.20
CA GLY A 628 -15.10 40.42 25.18
C GLY A 628 -15.53 41.77 24.60
N SER A 629 -16.85 41.96 24.47
CA SER A 629 -17.55 43.22 24.10
C SER A 629 -17.55 43.58 22.60
N SER A 630 -18.67 43.81 21.91
CA SER A 630 -20.10 43.91 22.25
C SER A 630 -20.88 44.12 20.96
N GLY A 631 -21.97 43.37 20.73
CA GLY A 631 -22.90 43.62 19.61
C GLY A 631 -23.93 42.52 19.33
N ILE A 632 -24.86 42.29 20.27
CA ILE A 632 -26.04 41.39 20.23
C ILE A 632 -27.18 42.06 19.39
N PRO A 633 -28.22 41.39 18.83
CA PRO A 633 -28.38 40.07 18.17
C PRO A 633 -29.28 40.12 16.88
N GLY A 634 -29.37 39.00 16.14
CA GLY A 634 -30.47 38.80 15.18
C GLY A 634 -30.48 37.50 14.37
N PHE A 635 -30.86 36.38 15.03
CA PHE A 635 -31.45 35.15 14.48
C PHE A 635 -30.62 34.22 13.57
N THR A 636 -30.03 33.21 14.22
CA THR A 636 -30.15 31.75 13.96
C THR A 636 -30.77 31.28 12.64
N GLY A 637 -30.04 30.41 11.91
CA GLY A 637 -30.63 29.42 11.02
C GLY A 637 -29.70 28.87 9.94
N LEU A 638 -29.09 27.71 10.21
CA LEU A 638 -28.59 26.71 9.24
C LEU A 638 -27.48 27.15 8.26
N SER A 639 -26.25 26.81 8.61
CA SER A 639 -25.16 26.57 7.65
C SER A 639 -25.48 25.34 6.81
N ALA A 640 -26.14 25.57 5.68
CA ALA A 640 -26.27 24.60 4.62
C ALA A 640 -24.98 24.59 3.77
N ILE A 641 -24.41 23.41 3.63
CA ILE A 641 -23.41 23.03 2.63
C ILE A 641 -23.94 23.47 1.25
N ALA A 642 -23.20 24.35 0.57
CA ALA A 642 -23.50 24.74 -0.81
C ALA A 642 -22.39 24.21 -1.72
N GLY A 643 -22.50 22.94 -2.09
CA GLY A 643 -22.19 22.54 -3.46
C GLY A 643 -23.30 23.10 -4.36
N LEU A 644 -22.93 23.79 -5.44
CA LEU A 644 -23.89 24.15 -6.48
C LEU A 644 -23.25 24.08 -7.86
N ALA A 645 -23.88 23.22 -8.65
CA ALA A 645 -23.62 22.90 -10.04
C ALA A 645 -23.54 24.13 -10.96
N GLY A 646 -22.61 24.09 -11.91
CA GLY A 646 -22.62 24.94 -13.09
C GLY A 646 -23.70 24.49 -14.08
N VAL A 647 -24.83 25.19 -14.09
CA VAL A 647 -25.74 25.25 -15.25
C VAL A 647 -25.45 26.56 -15.97
N ILE A 648 -24.78 26.52 -17.12
CA ILE A 648 -24.70 27.70 -18.01
C ILE A 648 -25.89 27.66 -18.96
N ALA A 649 -26.81 28.60 -18.74
CA ALA A 649 -27.84 29.00 -19.68
C ALA A 649 -27.21 29.72 -20.88
N ILE A 650 -27.43 29.18 -22.08
CA ILE A 650 -27.19 29.90 -23.33
C ILE A 650 -28.32 30.90 -23.52
N SER A 651 -28.01 32.19 -23.48
CA SER A 651 -28.85 33.25 -24.03
C SER A 651 -27.95 34.41 -24.45
N LEU A 652 -27.81 34.61 -25.76
CA LEU A 652 -27.89 35.93 -26.42
C LEU A 652 -27.66 35.80 -27.94
N ILE A 653 -28.75 35.91 -28.71
CA ILE A 653 -28.72 36.58 -30.02
C ILE A 653 -29.86 37.60 -30.03
N GLN A 654 -29.49 38.89 -29.95
CA GLN A 654 -30.37 40.01 -30.27
C GLN A 654 -30.42 40.25 -31.79
N LYS A 655 -31.63 40.31 -32.34
CA LYS A 655 -32.17 41.31 -33.32
C LYS A 655 -33.12 40.67 -34.34
N ARG A 656 -34.44 40.98 -34.24
CA ARG A 656 -35.19 41.82 -35.20
C ARG A 656 -36.72 41.66 -35.06
N ARG A 657 -37.40 42.81 -35.19
CA ARG A 657 -38.84 43.07 -35.52
C ARG A 657 -39.81 42.85 -34.36
N SER A 658 -40.34 43.89 -33.71
CA SER A 658 -41.33 44.90 -34.17
C SER A 658 -42.67 44.32 -34.63
N LYS A 659 -43.76 44.84 -34.05
CA LYS A 659 -45.20 44.58 -34.29
C LYS A 659 -45.69 43.31 -33.57
N GLU A 660 -46.79 43.31 -32.83
CA GLU A 660 -48.02 44.09 -32.92
C GLU A 660 -48.84 43.93 -31.61
N LYS A 661 -49.51 45.02 -31.23
CA LYS A 661 -50.57 45.21 -30.21
C LYS A 661 -50.23 45.19 -28.72
#